data_AF-A0A9D2G629-F1
#
_entry.id   AF-A0A9D2G629-F1
#
_cell.length_a   1.000
_cell.length_b   1.000
_cell.length_c   1.000
_cell.angle_alpha   90.00
_cell.angle_beta   90.00
_cell.angle_gamma   90.00
#
_symmetry.space_group_name_H-M   'P 1'
#
loop_
_entity.id
_entity.type
_entity.pdbx_description
1 polymer ?
#
loop_
_entity_poly.entity_id
_entity_poly.type
_entity_poly.pdbx_seq_one_letter_code
_entity_poly.pdbx_strand_id
1 'polypeptide(L)'
;MDQLADFEPLEYYEKHLKDAMERNAEEYFDALVKRSGVDPEQNRATVARYNKESAEAEEAGKKLGSFKALKVVLIVLTVIAFLAAVILIFSYASGEGYWLYLFLGILLALLGIGLIVLLCTVIKKKLKEREERHKKEVDEANAVLQEAYGEMAPLNALFTRGMTRELILKTMPDLTLDEQLDVKRLDLLCRKYGYEPDRDPNVSTVFLLSGTAEGSPFLFERRFRRTMGSKTYSGSITIHWTTTETDSKGNTRTVHHSQTLTATVTKPAPYYGFETRLIYANEGAPALTFSRRPAHTERLSEKEREKAVKKGAKELAERTEDAISEGKRFTELANTEFEVFFGALDRNNEVEYRLMFTPLAQQNMLDLLTSDKGYGDDFSFVKAGMINVICSEHAQNWLTDTDPARYKSYDLQAAKASFVSFNAGYFKSMYFDLAPVLAVPLYRMQKPAEFLYRDVYSQNYTDGEAEVLANRFSPSVFAHERTRTQTILKAAPAGRRGGTDSVSVTAYSFDAIDRVDYVSVFGGDGRYHSVPVPWVEYVPVERTSEMALKRVGGSHEEFERRRSDGALSDLIARFSACGSTFADGLMAFPLMKGAIDEDADRKLSSLFGLEGAAAGAAVFAGIAAAEAAADLLDAEEAKERDPSQAAPEETDAPPEAAPEGPEAPPEETAEAEETAQTPSEKAAKAAETITEKSNQEEK
;
A
#
# COMPACT_ATOMS: atom_id res chain seq x y z
N MET A 1 -36.89 -1.55 8.92
CA MET A 1 -35.43 -1.33 8.88
C MET A 1 -34.87 -2.71 8.72
N ASP A 2 -34.60 -3.08 7.47
CA ASP A 2 -34.10 -4.40 7.13
C ASP A 2 -32.71 -4.49 7.77
N GLN A 3 -32.59 -5.35 8.78
CA GLN A 3 -31.29 -5.69 9.34
C GLN A 3 -30.45 -6.29 8.21
N LEU A 4 -29.13 -6.20 8.29
CA LEU A 4 -28.20 -6.86 7.35
C LEU A 4 -28.59 -8.33 7.04
N ALA A 5 -29.42 -8.95 7.89
CA ALA A 5 -29.92 -10.33 7.89
C ALA A 5 -30.45 -10.86 6.54
N ASP A 6 -30.94 -10.00 5.63
CA ASP A 6 -31.74 -10.46 4.48
C ASP A 6 -31.06 -10.37 3.09
N PHE A 7 -29.82 -9.92 2.95
CA PHE A 7 -29.28 -9.61 1.61
C PHE A 7 -28.01 -10.35 1.19
N GLU A 8 -28.04 -10.74 -0.08
CA GLU A 8 -26.90 -11.09 -0.93
C GLU A 8 -25.94 -9.88 -0.98
N PRO A 9 -24.65 -9.98 -0.58
CA PRO A 9 -23.79 -8.80 -0.37
C PRO A 9 -23.66 -7.88 -1.59
N LEU A 10 -23.66 -8.45 -2.79
CA LEU A 10 -23.61 -7.65 -4.02
C LEU A 10 -24.89 -6.84 -4.22
N GLU A 11 -26.04 -7.48 -4.03
CA GLU A 11 -27.35 -6.85 -4.16
C GLU A 11 -27.55 -5.75 -3.10
N TYR A 12 -27.12 -6.01 -1.86
CA TYR A 12 -27.17 -5.04 -0.77
C TYR A 12 -26.41 -3.75 -1.12
N TYR A 13 -25.20 -3.90 -1.67
CA TYR A 13 -24.40 -2.76 -2.08
C TYR A 13 -25.07 -1.96 -3.19
N GLU A 14 -25.50 -2.64 -4.26
CA GLU A 14 -26.06 -1.98 -5.44
C GLU A 14 -27.42 -1.33 -5.17
N LYS A 15 -28.29 -1.94 -4.37
CA LYS A 15 -29.64 -1.42 -4.10
C LYS A 15 -29.71 -0.42 -2.95
N HIS A 16 -28.82 -0.52 -1.98
CA HIS A 16 -28.94 0.23 -0.72
C HIS A 16 -27.72 1.09 -0.42
N LEU A 17 -26.50 0.52 -0.45
CA LEU A 17 -25.34 1.21 0.10
C LEU A 17 -24.71 2.22 -0.85
N LYS A 18 -24.65 1.93 -2.16
CA LYS A 18 -24.02 2.79 -3.17
C LYS A 18 -24.64 4.19 -3.19
N ASP A 19 -25.95 4.24 -3.45
CA ASP A 19 -26.70 5.51 -3.51
C ASP A 19 -26.85 6.15 -2.12
N ALA A 20 -26.83 5.36 -1.03
CA ALA A 20 -26.81 5.91 0.32
C ALA A 20 -25.48 6.61 0.64
N MET A 21 -24.35 6.02 0.27
CA MET A 21 -23.02 6.59 0.48
C MET A 21 -22.87 7.92 -0.27
N GLU A 22 -23.27 7.96 -1.53
CA GLU A 22 -23.21 9.17 -2.36
C GLU A 22 -24.10 10.28 -1.78
N ARG A 23 -25.37 9.97 -1.46
CA ARG A 23 -26.27 10.94 -0.83
C ARG A 23 -25.77 11.42 0.52
N ASN A 24 -25.26 10.52 1.36
CA ASN A 24 -24.69 10.88 2.66
C ASN A 24 -23.49 11.82 2.51
N ALA A 25 -22.61 11.58 1.53
CA ALA A 25 -21.47 12.43 1.24
C ALA A 25 -21.90 13.80 0.70
N GLU A 26 -22.89 13.86 -0.19
CA GLU A 26 -23.46 15.11 -0.70
C GLU A 26 -24.10 15.95 0.41
N GLU A 27 -24.95 15.34 1.25
CA GLU A 27 -25.58 16.01 2.38
C GLU A 27 -24.55 16.53 3.39
N TYR A 28 -23.52 15.73 3.67
CA TYR A 28 -22.44 16.11 4.56
C TYR A 28 -21.67 17.31 4.00
N PHE A 29 -21.31 17.28 2.72
CA PHE A 29 -20.64 18.40 2.06
C PHE A 29 -21.51 19.66 2.07
N ASP A 30 -22.79 19.55 1.75
CA ASP A 30 -23.71 20.69 1.74
C ASP A 30 -23.88 21.29 3.16
N ALA A 31 -23.83 20.47 4.20
CA ALA A 31 -23.78 20.94 5.59
C ALA A 31 -22.48 21.69 5.90
N LEU A 32 -21.33 21.24 5.39
CA LEU A 32 -20.05 21.96 5.50
C LEU A 32 -20.09 23.31 4.78
N VAL A 33 -20.67 23.37 3.57
CA VAL A 33 -20.85 24.62 2.82
C VAL A 33 -21.67 25.61 3.64
N LYS A 34 -22.82 25.18 4.18
CA LYS A 34 -23.64 26.02 5.06
C LYS A 34 -22.90 26.51 6.29
N ARG A 35 -22.09 25.64 6.93
CA ARG A 35 -21.28 25.98 8.11
C ARG A 35 -20.14 26.96 7.77
N SER A 36 -19.54 26.82 6.60
CA SER A 36 -18.43 27.67 6.14
C SER A 36 -18.87 29.08 5.73
N GLY A 37 -20.14 29.25 5.33
CA GLY A 37 -20.66 30.51 4.82
C GLY A 37 -20.17 30.89 3.42
N VAL A 38 -19.55 29.96 2.68
CA VAL A 38 -19.14 30.18 1.29
C VAL A 38 -20.38 30.41 0.41
N ASP A 39 -20.34 31.46 -0.42
CA ASP A 39 -21.38 31.76 -1.40
C ASP A 39 -21.14 30.96 -2.70
N PRO A 40 -22.00 29.98 -3.05
CA PRO A 40 -21.83 29.16 -4.25
C PRO A 40 -21.92 29.93 -5.57
N GLU A 41 -22.72 31.00 -5.63
CA GLU A 41 -22.90 31.78 -6.85
C GLU A 41 -21.73 32.76 -7.04
N GLN A 42 -21.23 33.34 -5.94
CA GLN A 42 -20.00 34.14 -5.98
C GLN A 42 -18.81 33.30 -6.46
N ASN A 43 -18.58 32.14 -5.83
CA ASN A 43 -17.45 31.28 -6.22
C ASN A 43 -17.55 30.83 -7.69
N ARG A 44 -18.75 30.49 -8.16
CA ARG A 44 -18.97 30.15 -9.58
C ARG A 44 -18.59 31.31 -10.51
N ALA A 45 -18.93 32.54 -10.16
CA ALA A 45 -18.58 33.72 -10.95
C ALA A 45 -17.07 33.98 -10.96
N THR A 46 -16.41 33.86 -9.81
CA THR A 46 -14.95 34.02 -9.67
C THR A 46 -14.19 32.93 -10.46
N VAL A 47 -14.62 31.67 -10.36
CA VAL A 47 -14.06 30.54 -11.14
C VAL A 47 -14.27 30.74 -12.64
N ALA A 48 -15.44 31.22 -13.07
CA ALA A 48 -15.69 31.51 -14.48
C ALA A 48 -14.76 32.62 -15.02
N ARG A 49 -14.47 33.65 -14.19
CA ARG A 49 -13.50 34.69 -14.51
C ARG A 49 -12.09 34.12 -14.61
N TYR A 50 -11.66 33.30 -13.65
CA TYR A 50 -10.37 32.63 -13.68
C TYR A 50 -10.22 31.77 -14.95
N ASN A 51 -11.21 30.95 -15.29
CA ASN A 51 -11.15 30.09 -16.48
C ASN A 51 -11.00 30.90 -17.77
N LYS A 52 -11.65 32.07 -17.85
CA LYS A 52 -11.51 32.99 -18.98
C LYS A 52 -10.09 33.58 -19.05
N GLU A 53 -9.58 34.11 -17.95
CA GLU A 53 -8.24 34.73 -17.90
C GLU A 53 -7.12 33.69 -18.14
N SER A 54 -7.29 32.48 -17.60
CA SER A 54 -6.38 31.36 -17.83
C SER A 54 -6.35 30.95 -19.31
N ALA A 55 -7.50 30.93 -20.00
CA ALA A 55 -7.57 30.66 -21.43
C ALA A 55 -6.89 31.77 -22.26
N GLU A 56 -7.06 33.04 -21.89
CA GLU A 56 -6.37 34.18 -22.53
C GLU A 56 -4.84 34.05 -22.36
N ALA A 57 -4.38 33.76 -21.14
CA ALA A 57 -2.97 33.53 -20.83
C ALA A 57 -2.37 32.36 -21.63
N GLU A 58 -3.12 31.25 -21.78
CA GLU A 58 -2.71 30.10 -22.58
C GLU A 58 -2.61 30.47 -24.07
N GLU A 59 -3.56 31.25 -24.60
CA GLU A 59 -3.53 31.70 -25.98
C GLU A 59 -2.33 32.63 -26.24
N ALA A 60 -2.02 33.55 -25.33
CA ALA A 60 -0.80 34.35 -25.42
C ALA A 60 0.47 33.53 -25.31
N GLY A 61 0.47 32.49 -24.46
CA GLY A 61 1.56 31.52 -24.36
C GLY A 61 1.80 30.78 -25.67
N LYS A 62 0.74 30.28 -26.33
CA LYS A 62 0.80 29.66 -27.66
C LYS A 62 1.33 30.63 -28.73
N LYS A 63 0.85 31.87 -28.74
CA LYS A 63 1.33 32.94 -29.65
C LYS A 63 2.79 33.31 -29.39
N LEU A 64 3.24 33.30 -28.15
CA LEU A 64 4.64 33.51 -27.78
C LEU A 64 5.51 32.33 -28.26
N GLY A 65 5.06 31.09 -28.05
CA GLY A 65 5.73 29.88 -28.51
C GLY A 65 5.91 29.83 -30.03
N SER A 66 4.87 30.17 -30.79
CA SER A 66 4.95 30.22 -32.26
C SER A 66 5.92 31.30 -32.75
N PHE A 67 6.02 32.44 -32.06
CA PHE A 67 7.02 33.46 -32.36
C PHE A 67 8.45 33.06 -31.98
N LYS A 68 8.63 32.29 -30.91
CA LYS A 68 9.92 31.66 -30.57
C LYS A 68 10.35 30.67 -31.66
N ALA A 69 9.42 29.86 -32.17
CA ALA A 69 9.67 28.95 -33.30
C ALA A 69 10.01 29.72 -34.59
N LEU A 70 9.26 30.78 -34.91
CA LEU A 70 9.55 31.65 -36.06
C LEU A 70 10.95 32.27 -35.98
N LYS A 71 11.38 32.70 -34.79
CA LYS A 71 12.74 33.20 -34.58
C LYS A 71 13.79 32.12 -34.91
N VAL A 72 13.58 30.86 -34.49
CA VAL A 72 14.49 29.75 -34.80
C VAL A 72 14.53 29.49 -36.32
N VAL A 73 13.37 29.44 -36.98
CA VAL A 73 13.29 29.27 -38.44
C VAL A 73 14.03 30.38 -39.17
N LEU A 74 13.84 31.64 -38.77
CA LEU A 74 14.55 32.78 -39.36
C LEU A 74 16.07 32.70 -39.15
N ILE A 75 16.54 32.20 -38.00
CA ILE A 75 17.98 31.96 -37.76
C ILE A 75 18.51 30.89 -38.73
N VAL A 76 17.79 29.76 -38.88
CA VAL A 76 18.16 28.70 -39.82
C VAL A 76 18.20 29.20 -41.26
N LEU A 77 17.19 29.95 -41.70
CA LEU A 77 17.15 30.57 -43.03
C LEU A 77 18.31 31.55 -43.26
N THR A 78 18.67 32.31 -42.22
CA THR A 78 19.83 33.21 -42.28
C THR A 78 21.12 32.43 -42.50
N VAL A 79 21.34 31.35 -41.74
CA VAL A 79 22.53 30.48 -41.88
C VAL A 79 22.58 29.85 -43.28
N ILE A 80 21.45 29.33 -43.78
CA ILE A 80 21.36 28.75 -45.13
C ILE A 80 21.68 29.80 -46.20
N ALA A 81 21.14 31.02 -46.09
CA ALA A 81 21.39 32.10 -47.03
C ALA A 81 22.88 32.46 -47.11
N PHE A 82 23.58 32.54 -45.96
CA PHE A 82 25.01 32.81 -45.93
C PHE A 82 25.85 31.64 -46.47
N LEU A 83 25.50 30.40 -46.13
CA LEU A 83 26.17 29.21 -46.67
C LEU A 83 26.03 29.14 -48.21
N ALA A 84 24.82 29.35 -48.73
CA ALA A 84 24.56 29.40 -50.16
C ALA A 84 25.30 30.54 -50.85
N ALA A 85 25.37 31.73 -50.23
CA ALA A 85 26.15 32.85 -50.74
C ALA A 85 27.65 32.52 -50.84
N VAL A 86 28.22 31.91 -49.79
CA VAL A 86 29.65 31.52 -49.77
C VAL A 86 29.94 30.48 -50.86
N ILE A 87 29.10 29.45 -51.00
CA ILE A 87 29.26 28.42 -52.03
C ILE A 87 29.24 29.02 -53.43
N LEU A 88 28.24 29.87 -53.74
CA LEU A 88 28.09 30.48 -55.06
C LEU A 88 29.24 31.45 -55.41
N ILE A 89 29.72 32.22 -54.43
CA ILE A 89 30.86 33.13 -54.62
C ILE A 89 32.16 32.33 -54.82
N PHE A 90 32.35 31.23 -54.08
CA PHE A 90 33.51 30.34 -54.21
C PHE A 90 33.52 29.61 -55.56
N SER A 91 32.38 29.11 -56.03
CA SER A 91 32.24 28.48 -57.35
C SER A 91 32.55 29.44 -58.50
N TYR A 92 32.21 30.73 -58.37
CA TYR A 92 32.64 31.76 -59.34
C TYR A 92 34.16 31.99 -59.30
N ALA A 93 34.74 32.13 -58.09
CA ALA A 93 36.18 32.37 -57.91
C ALA A 93 37.06 31.20 -58.39
N SER A 94 36.52 29.98 -58.42
CA SER A 94 37.22 28.76 -58.85
C SER A 94 37.24 28.55 -60.38
N GLY A 95 36.64 29.47 -61.16
CA GLY A 95 36.71 29.48 -62.63
C GLY A 95 35.64 28.67 -63.36
N GLU A 96 34.74 27.99 -62.63
CA GLU A 96 33.64 27.20 -63.22
C GLU A 96 32.33 27.99 -63.42
N GLY A 97 32.29 29.26 -62.98
CA GLY A 97 31.05 30.01 -62.82
C GLY A 97 30.82 31.15 -63.83
N TYR A 98 29.60 31.22 -64.37
CA TYR A 98 29.10 32.40 -65.08
C TYR A 98 28.97 33.59 -64.10
N TRP A 99 29.14 34.83 -64.58
CA TRP A 99 28.91 36.08 -63.83
C TRP A 99 27.58 36.13 -63.05
N LEU A 100 26.58 35.36 -63.47
CA LEU A 100 25.30 35.15 -62.81
C LEU A 100 25.43 34.59 -61.39
N TYR A 101 26.42 33.73 -61.10
CA TYR A 101 26.63 33.16 -59.76
C TYR A 101 27.19 34.17 -58.76
N LEU A 102 28.07 35.07 -59.22
CA LEU A 102 28.55 36.18 -58.41
C LEU A 102 27.38 37.12 -58.04
N PHE A 103 26.54 37.46 -59.03
CA PHE A 103 25.36 38.27 -58.81
C PHE A 103 24.38 37.62 -57.82
N LEU A 104 24.10 36.32 -57.98
CA LEU A 104 23.18 35.57 -57.10
C LEU A 104 23.74 35.38 -55.68
N GLY A 105 25.05 35.16 -55.55
CA GLY A 105 25.74 35.06 -54.25
C GLY A 105 25.69 36.38 -53.46
N ILE A 106 25.91 37.52 -54.13
CA ILE A 106 25.78 38.85 -53.50
C ILE A 106 24.32 39.10 -53.08
N LEU A 107 23.34 38.72 -53.91
CA LEU A 107 21.92 38.85 -53.59
C LEU A 107 21.52 38.06 -52.34
N LEU A 108 22.02 36.81 -52.20
CA LEU A 108 21.78 35.96 -51.03
C LEU A 108 22.48 36.49 -49.76
N ALA A 109 23.67 37.09 -49.89
CA ALA A 109 24.34 37.75 -48.77
C ALA A 109 23.55 38.98 -48.29
N LEU A 110 23.01 39.79 -49.21
CA LEU A 110 22.14 40.91 -48.88
C LEU A 110 20.83 40.46 -48.22
N LEU A 111 20.26 39.34 -48.68
CA LEU A 111 19.09 38.70 -48.04
C LEU A 111 19.41 38.26 -46.61
N GLY A 112 20.56 37.62 -46.38
CA GLY A 112 21.03 37.22 -45.06
C GLY A 112 21.19 38.41 -44.10
N ILE A 113 21.78 39.51 -44.57
CA ILE A 113 21.89 40.76 -43.79
C ILE A 113 20.50 41.34 -43.48
N GLY A 114 19.59 41.34 -44.45
CA GLY A 114 18.20 41.78 -44.25
C GLY A 114 17.45 40.96 -43.19
N LEU A 115 17.65 39.64 -43.17
CA LEU A 115 17.08 38.74 -42.16
C LEU A 115 17.67 38.98 -40.76
N ILE A 116 18.96 39.29 -40.65
CA ILE A 116 19.61 39.68 -39.37
C ILE A 116 18.98 40.97 -38.84
N VAL A 117 18.83 42.00 -39.68
CA VAL A 117 18.20 43.26 -39.27
C VAL A 117 16.77 43.03 -38.80
N LEU A 118 15.99 42.22 -39.50
CA LEU A 118 14.63 41.83 -39.12
C LEU A 118 14.58 41.10 -37.76
N LEU A 119 15.51 40.17 -37.53
CA LEU A 119 15.66 39.43 -36.27
C LEU A 119 15.99 40.35 -35.10
N CYS A 120 16.99 41.22 -35.26
CA CYS A 120 17.50 42.09 -34.21
C CYS A 120 16.53 43.22 -33.84
N THR A 121 15.72 43.70 -34.78
CA THR A 121 14.84 44.87 -34.58
C THR A 121 13.39 44.48 -34.33
N VAL A 122 12.73 43.83 -35.31
CA VAL A 122 11.28 43.57 -35.29
C VAL A 122 10.96 42.35 -34.45
N ILE A 123 11.62 41.22 -34.71
CA ILE A 123 11.31 39.96 -34.02
C ILE A 123 11.67 40.07 -32.54
N LYS A 124 12.86 40.59 -32.21
CA LYS A 124 13.25 40.79 -30.80
C LYS A 124 12.28 41.69 -30.03
N LYS A 125 11.86 42.82 -30.62
CA LYS A 125 10.89 43.74 -29.99
C LYS A 125 9.53 43.08 -29.81
N LYS A 126 9.00 42.43 -30.86
CA LYS A 126 7.70 41.73 -30.81
C LYS A 126 7.70 40.54 -29.85
N LEU A 127 8.83 39.87 -29.67
CA LEU A 127 8.96 38.76 -28.73
C LEU A 127 8.93 39.30 -27.30
N LYS A 128 9.64 40.40 -27.01
CA LYS A 128 9.58 41.09 -25.70
C LYS A 128 8.16 41.59 -25.37
N GLU A 129 7.49 42.26 -26.30
CA GLU A 129 6.10 42.72 -26.13
C GLU A 129 5.15 41.55 -25.80
N ARG A 130 5.33 40.40 -26.46
CA ARG A 130 4.51 39.20 -26.21
C ARG A 130 4.87 38.50 -24.90
N GLU A 131 6.13 38.50 -24.50
CA GLU A 131 6.56 37.98 -23.20
C GLU A 131 5.96 38.80 -22.05
N GLU A 132 6.01 40.13 -22.16
CA GLU A 132 5.39 41.03 -21.18
C GLU A 132 3.87 40.85 -21.13
N ARG A 133 3.22 40.71 -22.28
CA ARG A 133 1.78 40.44 -22.36
C ARG A 133 1.39 39.11 -21.73
N HIS A 134 2.09 38.03 -22.09
CA HIS A 134 1.82 36.71 -21.52
C HIS A 134 2.05 36.70 -20.01
N LYS A 135 3.14 37.32 -19.53
CA LYS A 135 3.39 37.47 -18.10
C LYS A 135 2.25 38.21 -17.41
N LYS A 136 1.79 39.32 -17.99
CA LYS A 136 0.68 40.11 -17.43
C LYS A 136 -0.61 39.29 -17.33
N GLU A 137 -0.98 38.56 -18.38
CA GLU A 137 -2.19 37.73 -18.40
C GLU A 137 -2.08 36.56 -17.40
N VAL A 138 -0.89 35.99 -17.20
CA VAL A 138 -0.63 34.99 -16.15
C VAL A 138 -0.75 35.60 -14.75
N ASP A 139 -0.21 36.80 -14.54
CA ASP A 139 -0.29 37.50 -13.25
C ASP A 139 -1.75 37.87 -12.91
N GLU A 140 -2.55 38.29 -13.89
CA GLU A 140 -3.99 38.55 -13.75
C GLU A 140 -4.76 37.26 -13.39
N ALA A 141 -4.57 36.18 -14.15
CA ALA A 141 -5.20 34.89 -13.86
C ALA A 141 -4.83 34.35 -12.47
N ASN A 142 -3.57 34.49 -12.05
CA ASN A 142 -3.12 34.09 -10.73
C ASN A 142 -3.76 34.93 -9.62
N ALA A 143 -4.00 36.22 -9.84
CA ALA A 143 -4.67 37.06 -8.86
C ALA A 143 -6.13 36.59 -8.62
N VAL A 144 -6.86 36.26 -9.69
CA VAL A 144 -8.22 35.72 -9.58
C VAL A 144 -8.23 34.32 -8.97
N LEU A 145 -7.20 33.51 -9.24
CA LEU A 145 -7.05 32.21 -8.58
C LEU A 145 -6.86 32.36 -7.06
N GLN A 146 -6.05 33.32 -6.61
CA GLN A 146 -5.89 33.60 -5.18
C GLN A 146 -7.18 34.11 -4.54
N GLU A 147 -7.97 34.90 -5.25
CA GLU A 147 -9.30 35.31 -4.80
C GLU A 147 -10.24 34.11 -4.61
N ALA A 148 -10.28 33.19 -5.58
CA ALA A 148 -11.07 31.95 -5.47
C ALA A 148 -10.62 31.07 -4.29
N TYR A 149 -9.31 30.98 -4.03
CA TYR A 149 -8.79 30.30 -2.83
C TYR A 149 -9.18 31.02 -1.53
N GLY A 150 -9.19 32.36 -1.54
CA GLY A 150 -9.64 33.17 -0.41
C GLY A 150 -11.11 32.93 -0.08
N GLU A 151 -11.97 32.85 -1.09
CA GLU A 151 -13.40 32.51 -0.94
C GLU A 151 -13.60 31.11 -0.36
N MET A 152 -12.81 30.13 -0.81
CA MET A 152 -12.92 28.73 -0.36
C MET A 152 -12.18 28.41 0.94
N ALA A 153 -11.36 29.33 1.45
CA ALA A 153 -10.54 29.11 2.65
C ALA A 153 -11.35 28.66 3.90
N PRO A 154 -12.53 29.24 4.21
CA PRO A 154 -13.35 28.79 5.35
C PRO A 154 -13.82 27.35 5.21
N LEU A 155 -14.24 26.92 4.00
CA LEU A 155 -14.67 25.54 3.75
C LEU A 155 -13.47 24.58 3.80
N ASN A 156 -12.36 24.95 3.16
CA ASN A 156 -11.14 24.15 3.14
C ASN A 156 -10.55 23.92 4.54
N ALA A 157 -10.82 24.81 5.49
CA ALA A 157 -10.41 24.69 6.89
C ALA A 157 -11.31 23.74 7.72
N LEU A 158 -12.54 23.46 7.27
CA LEU A 158 -13.47 22.58 7.99
C LEU A 158 -13.23 21.10 7.73
N PHE A 159 -12.54 20.76 6.64
CA PHE A 159 -12.29 19.37 6.28
C PHE A 159 -11.34 18.68 7.26
N THR A 160 -11.73 17.48 7.73
CA THR A 160 -10.97 16.68 8.69
C THR A 160 -10.78 15.24 8.22
N ARG A 161 -9.69 14.59 8.66
CA ARG A 161 -9.40 13.17 8.37
C ARG A 161 -10.49 12.20 8.87
N GLY A 162 -11.27 12.60 9.86
CA GLY A 162 -12.33 11.80 10.49
C GLY A 162 -13.64 11.71 9.69
N MET A 163 -13.84 12.57 8.68
CA MET A 163 -15.11 12.64 7.93
C MET A 163 -15.44 11.32 7.21
N THR A 164 -14.45 10.64 6.64
CA THR A 164 -14.65 9.35 5.96
C THR A 164 -15.21 8.29 6.90
N ARG A 165 -14.70 8.23 8.14
CA ARG A 165 -15.21 7.32 9.19
C ARG A 165 -16.67 7.63 9.52
N GLU A 166 -17.02 8.90 9.72
CA GLU A 166 -18.40 9.30 10.02
C GLU A 166 -19.37 8.92 8.90
N LEU A 167 -18.96 9.11 7.63
CA LEU A 167 -19.75 8.74 6.46
C LEU A 167 -19.96 7.23 6.35
N ILE A 168 -18.92 6.43 6.61
CA ILE A 168 -19.02 4.97 6.61
C ILE A 168 -20.02 4.50 7.67
N LEU A 169 -19.89 4.97 8.91
CA LEU A 169 -20.78 4.59 10.01
C LEU A 169 -22.22 5.07 9.80
N LYS A 170 -22.41 6.21 9.12
CA LYS A 170 -23.75 6.69 8.71
C LYS A 170 -24.36 5.80 7.63
N THR A 171 -23.54 5.26 6.72
CA THR A 171 -23.99 4.48 5.56
C THR A 171 -24.23 3.01 5.91
N MET A 172 -23.40 2.43 6.76
CA MET A 172 -23.50 1.04 7.23
C MET A 172 -23.44 1.00 8.77
N PRO A 173 -24.57 1.26 9.46
CA PRO A 173 -24.60 1.38 10.93
C PRO A 173 -24.27 0.10 11.70
N ASP A 174 -24.42 -1.07 11.06
CA ASP A 174 -24.08 -2.38 11.64
C ASP A 174 -22.56 -2.62 11.71
N LEU A 175 -21.78 -1.78 11.04
CA LEU A 175 -20.32 -1.76 11.11
C LEU A 175 -19.87 -0.89 12.28
N THR A 176 -18.95 -1.40 13.10
CA THR A 176 -18.18 -0.56 14.02
C THR A 176 -16.75 -0.43 13.51
N LEU A 177 -16.19 0.75 13.68
CA LEU A 177 -14.78 1.02 13.43
C LEU A 177 -14.16 1.40 14.77
N ASP A 178 -12.95 0.97 15.05
CA ASP A 178 -12.21 1.39 16.23
C ASP A 178 -11.41 2.65 15.93
N GLU A 179 -11.14 3.48 16.95
CA GLU A 179 -10.23 4.60 16.78
C GLU A 179 -8.83 4.09 16.42
N GLN A 180 -8.34 3.08 17.12
CA GLN A 180 -7.05 2.41 16.91
C GLN A 180 -7.15 0.93 17.29
N LEU A 181 -6.23 0.10 16.82
CA LEU A 181 -6.12 -1.30 17.23
C LEU A 181 -5.63 -1.38 18.69
N ASP A 182 -6.57 -1.63 19.60
CA ASP A 182 -6.29 -1.81 21.03
C ASP A 182 -5.59 -3.16 21.32
N VAL A 183 -4.74 -3.17 22.36
CA VAL A 183 -4.01 -4.38 22.80
C VAL A 183 -4.97 -5.48 23.21
N LYS A 184 -6.13 -5.14 23.80
CA LYS A 184 -7.17 -6.13 24.13
C LYS A 184 -7.73 -6.79 22.88
N ARG A 185 -8.00 -6.03 21.83
CA ARG A 185 -8.50 -6.57 20.56
C ARG A 185 -7.45 -7.43 19.87
N LEU A 186 -6.18 -7.04 19.95
CA LEU A 186 -5.09 -7.88 19.46
C LEU A 186 -4.98 -9.20 20.25
N ASP A 187 -5.06 -9.17 21.59
CA ASP A 187 -5.04 -10.39 22.43
C ASP A 187 -6.22 -11.30 22.12
N LEU A 188 -7.42 -10.74 21.87
CA LEU A 188 -8.59 -11.47 21.39
C LEU A 188 -8.30 -12.18 20.06
N LEU A 189 -7.81 -11.44 19.05
CA LEU A 189 -7.46 -11.99 17.74
C LEU A 189 -6.42 -13.12 17.87
N CYS A 190 -5.38 -12.91 18.67
CA CYS A 190 -4.30 -13.87 18.83
C CYS A 190 -4.71 -15.12 19.62
N ARG A 191 -5.20 -14.94 20.86
CA ARG A 191 -5.43 -16.06 21.78
C ARG A 191 -6.70 -16.84 21.49
N LYS A 192 -7.74 -16.17 21.02
CA LYS A 192 -9.03 -16.83 20.75
C LYS A 192 -9.09 -17.38 19.34
N TYR A 193 -8.73 -16.55 18.36
CA TYR A 193 -8.93 -16.89 16.95
C TYR A 193 -7.67 -17.43 16.26
N GLY A 194 -6.49 -17.33 16.90
CA GLY A 194 -5.24 -17.84 16.35
C GLY A 194 -4.58 -16.91 15.34
N TYR A 195 -4.87 -15.60 15.37
CA TYR A 195 -4.15 -14.62 14.54
C TYR A 195 -2.69 -14.49 15.00
N GLU A 196 -1.75 -14.55 14.05
CA GLU A 196 -0.34 -14.33 14.31
C GLU A 196 0.11 -13.01 13.66
N PRO A 197 0.48 -11.99 14.45
CA PRO A 197 1.02 -10.73 13.93
C PRO A 197 2.33 -10.96 13.15
N ASP A 198 2.55 -10.15 12.12
CA ASP A 198 3.72 -10.29 11.24
C ASP A 198 5.03 -9.89 11.94
N ARG A 199 5.91 -10.88 12.10
CA ARG A 199 7.25 -10.71 12.71
C ARG A 199 8.37 -10.69 11.69
N ASP A 200 8.07 -10.74 10.40
CA ASP A 200 9.07 -10.74 9.33
C ASP A 200 9.83 -9.38 9.30
N PRO A 201 11.17 -9.37 9.44
CA PRO A 201 11.96 -8.13 9.35
C PRO A 201 11.91 -7.47 7.96
N ASN A 202 11.38 -8.15 6.95
CA ASN A 202 11.16 -7.61 5.61
C ASN A 202 9.83 -6.86 5.45
N VAL A 203 9.00 -6.80 6.51
CA VAL A 203 7.62 -6.30 6.41
C VAL A 203 7.30 -5.27 7.48
N SER A 204 6.92 -4.07 7.06
CA SER A 204 6.48 -3.00 7.97
C SER A 204 4.99 -2.72 7.80
N THR A 205 4.27 -2.54 8.89
CA THR A 205 2.86 -2.15 8.89
C THR A 205 2.75 -0.64 8.68
N VAL A 206 2.06 -0.19 7.64
CA VAL A 206 1.95 1.24 7.28
C VAL A 206 0.54 1.80 7.44
N PHE A 207 -0.48 0.94 7.55
CA PHE A 207 -1.85 1.32 7.85
C PHE A 207 -2.57 0.19 8.57
N LEU A 208 -3.43 0.54 9.52
CA LEU A 208 -4.31 -0.36 10.24
C LEU A 208 -5.71 0.25 10.32
N LEU A 209 -6.73 -0.59 10.18
CA LEU A 209 -8.12 -0.22 10.45
C LEU A 209 -8.82 -1.45 11.04
N SER A 210 -9.15 -1.40 12.33
CA SER A 210 -9.88 -2.46 13.00
C SER A 210 -11.33 -2.08 13.27
N GLY A 211 -12.17 -3.08 13.47
CA GLY A 211 -13.57 -2.88 13.78
C GLY A 211 -14.29 -4.19 14.04
N THR A 212 -15.63 -4.13 14.04
CA THR A 212 -16.49 -5.31 14.07
C THR A 212 -17.55 -5.21 12.99
N ALA A 213 -17.76 -6.30 12.25
CA ALA A 213 -18.87 -6.45 11.31
C ALA A 213 -19.73 -7.64 11.76
N GLU A 214 -21.03 -7.43 11.99
CA GLU A 214 -21.95 -8.46 12.50
C GLU A 214 -21.46 -9.10 13.82
N GLY A 215 -20.81 -8.31 14.67
CA GLY A 215 -20.22 -8.76 15.94
C GLY A 215 -18.84 -9.43 15.81
N SER A 216 -18.42 -9.86 14.62
CA SER A 216 -17.11 -10.49 14.41
C SER A 216 -16.02 -9.43 14.21
N PRO A 217 -14.85 -9.57 14.86
CA PRO A 217 -13.76 -8.62 14.70
C PRO A 217 -13.06 -8.77 13.35
N PHE A 218 -12.67 -7.63 12.79
CA PHE A 218 -11.84 -7.57 11.60
C PHE A 218 -10.69 -6.58 11.76
N LEU A 219 -9.67 -6.76 10.92
CA LEU A 219 -8.50 -5.92 10.84
C LEU A 219 -8.08 -5.79 9.37
N PHE A 220 -8.18 -4.59 8.82
CA PHE A 220 -7.45 -4.23 7.62
C PHE A 220 -6.03 -3.84 8.00
N GLU A 221 -5.07 -4.33 7.23
CA GLU A 221 -3.68 -3.91 7.34
C GLU A 221 -3.08 -3.70 5.96
N ARG A 222 -2.32 -2.61 5.81
CA ARG A 222 -1.45 -2.40 4.65
C ARG A 222 -0.01 -2.61 5.09
N ARG A 223 0.67 -3.50 4.40
CA ARG A 223 2.05 -3.90 4.67
C ARG A 223 2.95 -3.35 3.58
N PHE A 224 4.08 -2.77 3.97
CA PHE A 224 5.18 -2.44 3.09
C PHE A 224 6.20 -3.57 3.16
N ARG A 225 6.28 -4.36 2.09
CA ARG A 225 7.08 -5.59 2.01
C ARG A 225 8.29 -5.39 1.12
N ARG A 226 9.42 -5.92 1.56
CA ARG A 226 10.64 -6.11 0.78
C ARG A 226 10.76 -7.56 0.32
N THR A 227 11.05 -7.78 -0.95
CA THR A 227 11.37 -9.10 -1.50
C THR A 227 12.70 -9.04 -2.24
N MET A 228 13.52 -10.09 -2.10
CA MET A 228 14.76 -10.21 -2.88
C MET A 228 14.44 -10.89 -4.20
N GLY A 229 14.65 -10.19 -5.30
CA GLY A 229 14.50 -10.73 -6.64
C GLY A 229 15.81 -10.67 -7.42
N SER A 230 15.74 -11.01 -8.70
CA SER A 230 16.88 -10.91 -9.61
C SER A 230 16.77 -9.68 -10.50
N LYS A 231 17.89 -9.01 -10.76
CA LYS A 231 18.01 -7.90 -11.72
C LYS A 231 19.11 -8.22 -12.73
N THR A 232 18.76 -8.10 -14.01
CA THR A 232 19.69 -8.28 -15.12
C THR A 232 20.32 -6.94 -15.48
N TYR A 233 21.64 -6.89 -15.44
CA TYR A 233 22.47 -5.75 -15.85
C TYR A 233 23.08 -6.04 -17.20
N SER A 234 23.31 -5.01 -18.01
CA SER A 234 23.92 -5.14 -19.33
C SER A 234 25.10 -4.18 -19.48
N GLY A 235 26.09 -4.62 -20.25
CA GLY A 235 27.26 -3.84 -20.62
C GLY A 235 27.61 -4.09 -22.07
N SER A 236 28.26 -3.12 -22.70
CA SER A 236 28.66 -3.23 -24.10
C SER A 236 29.98 -2.55 -24.40
N ILE A 237 30.68 -3.07 -25.41
CA ILE A 237 31.87 -2.47 -26.00
C ILE A 237 31.76 -2.51 -27.51
N THR A 238 32.38 -1.54 -28.19
CA THR A 238 32.47 -1.55 -29.65
C THR A 238 33.88 -1.96 -30.05
N ILE A 239 33.96 -3.03 -30.85
CA ILE A 239 35.20 -3.54 -31.44
C ILE A 239 35.29 -3.11 -32.89
N HIS A 240 36.52 -2.93 -33.38
CA HIS A 240 36.82 -2.55 -34.76
C HIS A 240 37.91 -3.45 -35.32
N TRP A 241 37.72 -3.96 -36.54
CA TRP A 241 38.73 -4.77 -37.23
C TRP A 241 38.68 -4.56 -38.75
N THR A 242 39.71 -5.01 -39.45
CA THR A 242 39.81 -4.88 -40.91
C THR A 242 39.98 -6.24 -41.57
N THR A 243 39.25 -6.51 -42.64
CA THR A 243 39.46 -7.70 -43.50
C THR A 243 39.97 -7.28 -44.88
N THR A 244 40.79 -8.13 -45.51
CA THR A 244 41.17 -7.95 -46.92
C THR A 244 40.28 -8.85 -47.77
N GLU A 245 39.50 -8.25 -48.67
CA GLU A 245 38.63 -8.96 -49.60
C GLU A 245 39.15 -8.81 -51.02
N THR A 246 39.05 -9.85 -51.84
CA THR A 246 39.39 -9.78 -53.27
C THR A 246 38.10 -9.60 -54.06
N ASP A 247 38.02 -8.55 -54.87
CA ASP A 247 36.87 -8.30 -55.74
C ASP A 247 36.79 -9.33 -56.89
N SER A 248 35.66 -9.36 -57.60
CA SER A 248 35.46 -10.27 -58.76
C SER A 248 36.40 -9.98 -59.94
N LYS A 249 37.26 -8.96 -59.85
CA LYS A 249 38.26 -8.56 -60.83
C LYS A 249 39.71 -8.82 -60.36
N GLY A 250 39.90 -9.43 -59.19
CA GLY A 250 41.22 -9.81 -58.66
C GLY A 250 41.96 -8.72 -57.88
N ASN A 251 41.33 -7.58 -57.57
CA ASN A 251 41.95 -6.53 -56.77
C ASN A 251 41.63 -6.70 -55.28
N THR A 252 42.64 -6.55 -54.42
CA THR A 252 42.48 -6.59 -52.97
C THR A 252 42.01 -5.24 -52.42
N ARG A 253 40.92 -5.24 -51.66
CA ARG A 253 40.42 -4.06 -50.91
C ARG A 253 40.46 -4.33 -49.40
N THR A 254 40.82 -3.31 -48.62
CA THR A 254 40.69 -3.33 -47.15
C THR A 254 39.29 -2.85 -46.77
N VAL A 255 38.55 -3.65 -46.00
CA VAL A 255 37.22 -3.30 -45.50
C VAL A 255 37.32 -3.11 -43.98
N HIS A 256 36.82 -1.97 -43.50
CA HIS A 256 36.71 -1.69 -42.06
C HIS A 256 35.37 -2.22 -41.53
N HIS A 257 35.42 -2.97 -40.45
CA HIS A 257 34.27 -3.51 -39.73
C HIS A 257 34.21 -2.91 -38.33
N SER A 258 32.99 -2.81 -37.81
CA SER A 258 32.72 -2.46 -36.41
C SER A 258 31.57 -3.31 -35.89
N GLN A 259 31.69 -3.80 -34.67
CA GLN A 259 30.62 -4.55 -34.00
C GLN A 259 30.52 -4.11 -32.55
N THR A 260 29.29 -3.97 -32.06
CA THR A 260 29.02 -3.80 -30.63
C THR A 260 28.75 -5.16 -30.01
N LEU A 261 29.58 -5.56 -29.04
CA LEU A 261 29.40 -6.75 -28.23
C LEU A 261 28.64 -6.37 -26.97
N THR A 262 27.60 -7.13 -26.64
CA THR A 262 26.77 -6.92 -25.46
C THR A 262 26.83 -8.15 -24.57
N ALA A 263 26.97 -7.93 -23.27
CA ALA A 263 26.93 -8.97 -22.25
C ALA A 263 25.92 -8.62 -21.16
N THR A 264 25.43 -9.63 -20.45
CA THR A 264 24.53 -9.47 -19.32
C THR A 264 24.98 -10.28 -18.11
N VAL A 265 24.67 -9.78 -16.91
CA VAL A 265 24.81 -10.53 -15.65
C VAL A 265 23.55 -10.37 -14.82
N THR A 266 23.13 -11.43 -14.12
CA THR A 266 21.96 -11.41 -13.24
C THR A 266 22.42 -11.42 -11.79
N LYS A 267 21.94 -10.46 -10.99
CA LYS A 267 22.36 -10.25 -9.59
C LYS A 267 21.15 -10.02 -8.68
N PRO A 268 21.21 -10.38 -7.39
CA PRO A 268 20.11 -10.13 -6.47
C PRO A 268 19.88 -8.63 -6.26
N ALA A 269 18.62 -8.21 -6.18
CA ALA A 269 18.21 -6.84 -5.92
C ALA A 269 16.95 -6.79 -5.06
N PRO A 270 16.83 -5.83 -4.12
CA PRO A 270 15.62 -5.67 -3.33
C PRO A 270 14.52 -4.98 -4.15
N TYR A 271 13.33 -5.55 -4.10
CA TYR A 271 12.09 -4.99 -4.61
C TYR A 271 11.17 -4.66 -3.43
N TYR A 272 10.36 -3.62 -3.61
CA TYR A 272 9.50 -3.10 -2.56
C TYR A 272 8.09 -2.97 -3.11
N GLY A 273 7.11 -3.40 -2.33
CA GLY A 273 5.71 -3.34 -2.70
C GLY A 273 4.82 -3.14 -1.49
N PHE A 274 3.61 -2.65 -1.73
CA PHE A 274 2.57 -2.63 -0.72
C PHE A 274 1.62 -3.79 -0.92
N GLU A 275 1.14 -4.34 0.20
CA GLU A 275 0.17 -5.42 0.22
C GLU A 275 -0.93 -5.05 1.23
N THR A 276 -2.15 -4.81 0.75
CA THR A 276 -3.33 -4.64 1.60
C THR A 276 -4.06 -5.97 1.76
N ARG A 277 -4.45 -6.29 2.99
CA ARG A 277 -5.30 -7.45 3.29
C ARG A 277 -6.31 -7.15 4.38
N LEU A 278 -7.45 -7.83 4.30
CA LEU A 278 -8.44 -7.93 5.35
C LEU A 278 -8.23 -9.23 6.11
N ILE A 279 -8.18 -9.15 7.43
CA ILE A 279 -8.26 -10.26 8.36
C ILE A 279 -9.63 -10.21 9.01
N TYR A 280 -10.38 -11.31 8.93
CA TYR A 280 -11.70 -11.45 9.53
C TYR A 280 -11.74 -12.72 10.38
N ALA A 281 -12.03 -12.55 11.67
CA ALA A 281 -11.96 -13.63 12.64
C ALA A 281 -13.37 -14.07 13.07
N ASN A 282 -13.65 -15.38 12.93
CA ASN A 282 -14.94 -15.96 13.27
C ASN A 282 -14.79 -17.43 13.68
N GLU A 283 -15.64 -17.91 14.59
CA GLU A 283 -15.59 -19.27 15.12
C GLU A 283 -16.13 -20.33 14.14
N GLY A 284 -16.70 -19.89 13.01
CA GLY A 284 -17.36 -20.75 12.04
C GLY A 284 -16.38 -21.65 11.33
N ALA A 285 -16.65 -22.96 11.32
CA ALA A 285 -15.81 -23.98 10.69
C ALA A 285 -14.33 -23.89 11.16
N PRO A 286 -14.05 -24.15 12.45
CA PRO A 286 -12.73 -23.88 13.05
C PRO A 286 -11.65 -24.90 12.68
N ALA A 287 -12.00 -26.09 12.17
CA ALA A 287 -11.03 -27.08 11.70
C ALA A 287 -10.77 -26.97 10.18
N LEU A 288 -11.59 -26.18 9.47
CA LEU A 288 -11.48 -25.97 8.04
C LEU A 288 -10.32 -25.02 7.70
N THR A 289 -9.53 -25.46 6.72
CA THR A 289 -8.52 -24.67 6.03
C THR A 289 -8.70 -24.88 4.53
N PHE A 290 -8.63 -23.80 3.76
CA PHE A 290 -8.60 -23.82 2.29
C PHE A 290 -7.99 -22.53 1.75
N SER A 291 -7.58 -22.54 0.49
CA SER A 291 -7.20 -21.34 -0.24
C SER A 291 -7.84 -21.29 -1.61
N ARG A 292 -8.14 -20.07 -2.07
CA ARG A 292 -8.47 -19.78 -3.46
C ARG A 292 -7.73 -18.57 -3.99
N ARG A 293 -7.65 -18.48 -5.31
CA ARG A 293 -7.04 -17.39 -6.07
C ARG A 293 -8.04 -16.83 -7.07
N PRO A 294 -7.92 -15.55 -7.45
CA PRO A 294 -8.77 -14.97 -8.46
C PRO A 294 -8.55 -15.64 -9.82
N ALA A 295 -9.63 -15.88 -10.55
CA ALA A 295 -9.60 -16.42 -11.92
C ALA A 295 -10.20 -15.44 -12.95
N HIS A 296 -10.65 -14.26 -12.51
CA HIS A 296 -11.33 -13.25 -13.33
C HIS A 296 -12.52 -13.80 -14.13
N THR A 297 -13.32 -14.64 -13.46
CA THR A 297 -14.51 -15.28 -14.04
C THR A 297 -15.52 -14.26 -14.59
N GLU A 298 -15.57 -13.04 -14.05
CA GLU A 298 -16.39 -11.93 -14.54
C GLU A 298 -16.09 -11.55 -16.00
N ARG A 299 -14.83 -11.74 -16.44
CA ARG A 299 -14.38 -11.38 -17.80
C ARG A 299 -14.76 -12.43 -18.86
N LEU A 300 -15.14 -13.63 -18.42
CA LEU A 300 -15.50 -14.71 -19.32
C LEU A 300 -16.91 -14.50 -19.89
N SER A 301 -17.07 -14.73 -21.20
CA SER A 301 -18.40 -14.79 -21.80
C SER A 301 -19.18 -16.03 -21.33
N GLU A 302 -20.51 -16.02 -21.47
CA GLU A 302 -21.38 -17.13 -21.07
C GLU A 302 -20.94 -18.49 -21.66
N LYS A 303 -20.53 -18.50 -22.94
CA LYS A 303 -20.02 -19.71 -23.62
C LYS A 303 -18.68 -20.18 -23.05
N GLU A 304 -17.80 -19.26 -22.69
CA GLU A 304 -16.50 -19.59 -22.09
C GLU A 304 -16.68 -20.12 -20.67
N ARG A 305 -17.62 -19.55 -19.90
CA ARG A 305 -18.02 -20.04 -18.57
C ARG A 305 -18.55 -21.46 -18.64
N GLU A 306 -19.49 -21.76 -19.54
CA GLU A 306 -19.98 -23.13 -19.73
C GLU A 306 -18.85 -24.12 -20.05
N LYS A 307 -17.89 -23.71 -20.89
CA LYS A 307 -16.74 -24.54 -21.26
C LYS A 307 -15.80 -24.76 -20.08
N ALA A 308 -15.56 -23.72 -19.27
CA ALA A 308 -14.76 -23.80 -18.06
C ALA A 308 -15.41 -24.75 -17.04
N VAL A 309 -16.73 -24.64 -16.81
CA VAL A 309 -17.48 -25.53 -15.92
C VAL A 309 -17.43 -26.98 -16.41
N LYS A 310 -17.62 -27.23 -17.72
CA LYS A 310 -17.52 -28.59 -18.29
C LYS A 310 -16.13 -29.21 -18.10
N LYS A 311 -15.07 -28.42 -18.28
CA LYS A 311 -13.69 -28.86 -18.07
C LYS A 311 -13.40 -29.11 -16.59
N GLY A 312 -13.76 -28.17 -15.73
CA GLY A 312 -13.59 -28.26 -14.28
C GLY A 312 -14.38 -29.41 -13.66
N ALA A 313 -15.60 -29.69 -14.13
CA ALA A 313 -16.38 -30.85 -13.71
C ALA A 313 -15.64 -32.18 -13.92
N LYS A 314 -14.94 -32.31 -15.07
CA LYS A 314 -14.13 -33.50 -15.33
C LYS A 314 -12.93 -33.60 -14.38
N GLU A 315 -12.27 -32.48 -14.12
CA GLU A 315 -11.14 -32.41 -13.18
C GLU A 315 -11.55 -32.70 -11.73
N LEU A 316 -12.75 -32.26 -11.32
CA LEU A 316 -13.33 -32.56 -10.00
C LEU A 316 -13.67 -34.04 -9.86
N ALA A 317 -14.23 -34.67 -10.90
CA ALA A 317 -14.52 -36.10 -10.92
C ALA A 317 -13.22 -36.92 -10.80
N GLU A 318 -12.18 -36.58 -11.58
CA GLU A 318 -10.85 -37.22 -11.50
C GLU A 318 -10.27 -37.10 -10.09
N ARG A 319 -10.30 -35.90 -9.48
CA ARG A 319 -9.81 -35.70 -8.10
C ARG A 319 -10.59 -36.50 -7.06
N THR A 320 -11.90 -36.68 -7.26
CA THR A 320 -12.73 -37.47 -6.36
C THR A 320 -12.35 -38.95 -6.45
N GLU A 321 -12.12 -39.47 -7.65
CA GLU A 321 -11.62 -40.84 -7.86
C GLU A 321 -10.22 -41.05 -7.23
N ASP A 322 -9.30 -40.11 -7.47
CA ASP A 322 -7.95 -40.14 -6.92
C ASP A 322 -7.99 -40.10 -5.37
N ALA A 323 -8.81 -39.24 -4.78
CA ALA A 323 -8.93 -39.14 -3.33
C ALA A 323 -9.44 -40.45 -2.70
N ILE A 324 -10.41 -41.12 -3.33
CA ILE A 324 -10.90 -42.44 -2.89
C ILE A 324 -9.75 -43.46 -2.94
N SER A 325 -8.94 -43.44 -4.00
CA SER A 325 -7.81 -44.36 -4.17
C SER A 325 -6.69 -44.14 -3.14
N GLU A 326 -6.44 -42.89 -2.75
CA GLU A 326 -5.40 -42.49 -1.80
C GLU A 326 -5.86 -42.54 -0.33
N GLY A 327 -7.11 -42.92 -0.06
CA GLY A 327 -7.70 -42.90 1.28
C GLY A 327 -7.91 -41.49 1.85
N LYS A 328 -7.86 -40.46 1.01
CA LYS A 328 -8.17 -39.07 1.35
C LYS A 328 -9.69 -38.84 1.26
N ARG A 329 -10.17 -37.78 1.91
CA ARG A 329 -11.58 -37.38 1.89
C ARG A 329 -11.71 -36.06 1.12
N PHE A 330 -11.80 -36.15 -0.20
CA PHE A 330 -12.31 -35.06 -1.05
C PHE A 330 -13.66 -35.49 -1.60
N THR A 331 -14.65 -34.61 -1.56
CA THR A 331 -15.96 -34.90 -2.14
C THR A 331 -16.55 -33.60 -2.67
N GLU A 332 -16.89 -33.58 -3.96
CA GLU A 332 -17.48 -32.40 -4.60
C GLU A 332 -18.83 -31.99 -3.97
N LEU A 333 -19.11 -30.69 -4.00
CA LEU A 333 -20.45 -30.16 -3.74
C LEU A 333 -21.39 -30.41 -4.92
N ALA A 334 -22.70 -30.38 -4.65
CA ALA A 334 -23.72 -30.55 -5.69
C ALA A 334 -23.73 -29.41 -6.74
N ASN A 335 -23.25 -28.21 -6.37
CA ASN A 335 -23.11 -27.09 -7.28
C ASN A 335 -21.71 -27.08 -7.90
N THR A 336 -21.60 -27.69 -9.07
CA THR A 336 -20.34 -27.79 -9.81
C THR A 336 -19.83 -26.43 -10.28
N GLU A 337 -20.72 -25.49 -10.63
CA GLU A 337 -20.32 -24.15 -11.08
C GLU A 337 -19.57 -23.40 -9.97
N PHE A 338 -20.11 -23.42 -8.75
CA PHE A 338 -19.44 -22.85 -7.57
C PHE A 338 -18.10 -23.54 -7.28
N GLU A 339 -18.04 -24.88 -7.27
CA GLU A 339 -16.79 -25.61 -7.02
C GLU A 339 -15.68 -25.24 -8.00
N VAL A 340 -16.02 -25.12 -9.28
CA VAL A 340 -15.05 -24.77 -10.34
C VAL A 340 -14.58 -23.33 -10.20
N PHE A 341 -15.49 -22.36 -10.02
CA PHE A 341 -15.11 -20.94 -9.99
C PHE A 341 -14.53 -20.50 -8.64
N PHE A 342 -15.02 -21.03 -7.52
CA PHE A 342 -14.44 -20.72 -6.22
C PHE A 342 -13.08 -21.41 -6.04
N GLY A 343 -12.89 -22.62 -6.57
CA GLY A 343 -11.57 -23.22 -6.72
C GLY A 343 -10.84 -23.60 -5.43
N ALA A 344 -11.55 -23.74 -4.30
CA ALA A 344 -10.98 -24.13 -3.01
C ALA A 344 -10.78 -25.65 -2.89
N LEU A 345 -9.87 -26.17 -3.72
CA LEU A 345 -9.64 -27.62 -3.89
C LEU A 345 -8.57 -28.21 -2.95
N ASP A 346 -7.89 -27.38 -2.18
CA ASP A 346 -6.87 -27.74 -1.19
C ASP A 346 -7.42 -27.87 0.24
N ARG A 347 -8.76 -27.95 0.35
CA ARG A 347 -9.48 -28.00 1.63
C ARG A 347 -9.19 -29.28 2.44
N ASN A 348 -9.16 -29.15 3.76
CA ASN A 348 -8.84 -30.25 4.69
C ASN A 348 -10.05 -30.88 5.41
N ASN A 349 -11.22 -30.23 5.43
CA ASN A 349 -12.40 -30.68 6.17
C ASN A 349 -13.69 -30.52 5.35
N GLU A 350 -14.13 -31.62 4.75
CA GLU A 350 -15.30 -31.69 3.88
C GLU A 350 -16.65 -31.42 4.57
N VAL A 351 -16.76 -31.73 5.86
CA VAL A 351 -18.00 -31.52 6.63
C VAL A 351 -18.17 -30.04 6.93
N GLU A 352 -17.11 -29.41 7.43
CA GLU A 352 -17.14 -27.99 7.73
C GLU A 352 -17.17 -27.11 6.48
N TYR A 353 -16.56 -27.55 5.38
CA TYR A 353 -16.67 -26.87 4.09
C TYR A 353 -18.12 -26.81 3.58
N ARG A 354 -18.86 -27.93 3.69
CA ARG A 354 -20.30 -27.98 3.39
C ARG A 354 -21.15 -27.13 4.33
N LEU A 355 -20.77 -27.08 5.62
CA LEU A 355 -21.46 -26.25 6.61
C LEU A 355 -21.28 -24.75 6.31
N MET A 356 -20.07 -24.35 5.92
CA MET A 356 -19.73 -22.97 5.59
C MET A 356 -20.38 -22.52 4.28
N PHE A 357 -20.26 -23.33 3.22
CA PHE A 357 -20.80 -23.02 1.90
C PHE A 357 -22.17 -23.67 1.68
N THR A 358 -23.18 -23.16 2.38
CA THR A 358 -24.59 -23.50 2.13
C THR A 358 -25.02 -23.07 0.73
N PRO A 359 -26.15 -23.56 0.17
CA PRO A 359 -26.62 -23.13 -1.15
C PRO A 359 -26.72 -21.60 -1.32
N LEU A 360 -27.13 -20.88 -0.28
CA LEU A 360 -27.17 -19.41 -0.30
C LEU A 360 -25.77 -18.81 -0.35
N ALA A 361 -24.81 -19.34 0.43
CA ALA A 361 -23.42 -18.87 0.40
C ALA A 361 -22.77 -19.08 -0.97
N GLN A 362 -23.06 -20.23 -1.61
CA GLN A 362 -22.57 -20.56 -2.94
C GLN A 362 -23.11 -19.58 -3.99
N GLN A 363 -24.41 -19.26 -3.93
CA GLN A 363 -25.03 -18.27 -4.82
C GLN A 363 -24.42 -16.87 -4.60
N ASN A 364 -24.38 -16.38 -3.37
CA ASN A 364 -23.79 -15.09 -3.02
C ASN A 364 -22.35 -14.95 -3.53
N MET A 365 -21.56 -16.01 -3.37
CA MET A 365 -20.17 -16.02 -3.83
C MET A 365 -20.08 -16.05 -5.36
N LEU A 366 -20.91 -16.85 -6.04
CA LEU A 366 -20.99 -16.84 -7.51
C LEU A 366 -21.37 -15.47 -8.05
N ASP A 367 -22.30 -14.76 -7.40
CA ASP A 367 -22.69 -13.41 -7.82
C ASP A 367 -21.51 -12.43 -7.71
N LEU A 368 -20.71 -12.53 -6.65
CA LEU A 368 -19.48 -11.74 -6.51
C LEU A 368 -18.44 -12.09 -7.59
N LEU A 369 -18.24 -13.38 -7.89
CA LEU A 369 -17.23 -13.84 -8.85
C LEU A 369 -17.61 -13.54 -10.32
N THR A 370 -18.90 -13.49 -10.62
CA THR A 370 -19.39 -13.42 -12.01
C THR A 370 -19.88 -12.05 -12.44
N SER A 371 -20.15 -11.14 -11.49
CA SER A 371 -20.65 -9.80 -11.76
C SER A 371 -19.55 -8.75 -11.84
N ASP A 372 -19.71 -7.79 -12.75
CA ASP A 372 -18.86 -6.62 -12.93
C ASP A 372 -19.29 -5.40 -12.09
N LYS A 373 -20.44 -5.47 -11.40
CA LYS A 373 -21.00 -4.34 -10.62
C LYS A 373 -20.15 -3.95 -9.41
N GLY A 374 -19.40 -4.90 -8.87
CA GLY A 374 -18.38 -4.70 -7.83
C GLY A 374 -16.98 -4.54 -8.40
N TYR A 375 -16.12 -5.53 -8.11
CA TYR A 375 -14.80 -5.73 -8.71
C TYR A 375 -14.64 -7.10 -9.38
N GLY A 376 -15.64 -7.99 -9.27
CA GLY A 376 -15.61 -9.33 -9.85
C GLY A 376 -14.78 -10.33 -9.05
N ASP A 377 -14.26 -11.34 -9.74
CA ASP A 377 -13.36 -12.38 -9.21
C ASP A 377 -11.91 -11.86 -9.18
N ASP A 378 -11.67 -10.84 -8.34
CA ASP A 378 -10.39 -10.14 -8.19
C ASP A 378 -9.72 -10.35 -6.82
N PHE A 379 -10.32 -11.17 -5.96
CA PHE A 379 -9.86 -11.42 -4.60
C PHE A 379 -9.32 -12.83 -4.44
N SER A 380 -8.42 -13.02 -3.49
CA SER A 380 -8.06 -14.31 -2.92
C SER A 380 -8.76 -14.48 -1.57
N PHE A 381 -9.05 -15.72 -1.20
CA PHE A 381 -9.65 -16.04 0.10
C PHE A 381 -8.90 -17.25 0.68
N VAL A 382 -8.17 -17.01 1.76
CA VAL A 382 -7.53 -18.04 2.58
C VAL A 382 -8.27 -18.15 3.90
N LYS A 383 -8.73 -19.36 4.22
CA LYS A 383 -9.22 -19.69 5.56
C LYS A 383 -8.20 -20.58 6.25
N ALA A 384 -7.81 -20.23 7.47
CA ALA A 384 -6.94 -21.01 8.33
C ALA A 384 -7.59 -21.10 9.72
N GLY A 385 -8.37 -22.16 9.93
CA GLY A 385 -9.19 -22.31 11.13
C GLY A 385 -10.16 -21.14 11.29
N MET A 386 -10.06 -20.40 12.38
CA MET A 386 -10.97 -19.27 12.68
C MET A 386 -10.59 -17.95 11.98
N ILE A 387 -9.42 -17.89 11.32
CA ILE A 387 -8.97 -16.70 10.60
C ILE A 387 -9.29 -16.82 9.12
N ASN A 388 -9.87 -15.76 8.57
CA ASN A 388 -10.11 -15.55 7.15
C ASN A 388 -9.27 -14.38 6.68
N VAL A 389 -8.53 -14.57 5.60
CA VAL A 389 -7.71 -13.52 4.98
C VAL A 389 -8.20 -13.30 3.56
N ILE A 390 -8.61 -12.06 3.27
CA ILE A 390 -8.94 -11.60 1.93
C ILE A 390 -7.84 -10.67 1.45
N CYS A 391 -7.25 -10.98 0.29
CA CYS A 391 -6.38 -10.05 -0.42
C CYS A 391 -6.93 -9.85 -1.82
N SER A 392 -7.32 -8.63 -2.17
CA SER A 392 -7.90 -8.28 -3.46
C SER A 392 -6.99 -7.39 -4.30
N GLU A 393 -7.12 -7.47 -5.62
CA GLU A 393 -6.38 -6.60 -6.54
C GLU A 393 -6.78 -5.14 -6.35
N HIS A 394 -8.08 -4.85 -6.18
CA HIS A 394 -8.55 -3.49 -5.95
C HIS A 394 -7.99 -2.85 -4.67
N ALA A 395 -7.84 -3.62 -3.58
CA ALA A 395 -7.30 -3.10 -2.32
C ALA A 395 -5.81 -2.71 -2.39
N GLN A 396 -5.06 -3.21 -3.37
CA GLN A 396 -3.65 -2.85 -3.53
C GLN A 396 -3.48 -1.38 -3.91
N ASN A 397 -4.44 -0.84 -4.65
CA ASN A 397 -4.52 0.56 -5.08
C ASN A 397 -5.43 1.42 -4.18
N TRP A 398 -5.94 0.86 -3.08
CA TRP A 398 -6.81 1.59 -2.16
C TRP A 398 -6.05 2.74 -1.49
N LEU A 399 -6.62 3.94 -1.58
CA LEU A 399 -6.12 5.14 -0.92
C LEU A 399 -6.50 5.12 0.57
N THR A 400 -5.73 4.39 1.38
CA THR A 400 -5.98 4.23 2.83
C THR A 400 -5.78 5.52 3.63
N ASP A 401 -5.05 6.49 3.10
CA ASP A 401 -4.84 7.80 3.73
C ASP A 401 -5.96 8.80 3.40
N THR A 402 -6.73 9.18 4.42
CA THR A 402 -7.89 10.09 4.36
C THR A 402 -7.52 11.58 4.39
N ASP A 403 -6.39 11.97 3.80
CA ASP A 403 -5.92 13.36 3.79
C ASP A 403 -6.95 14.32 3.12
N PRO A 404 -7.45 15.33 3.85
CA PRO A 404 -8.34 16.35 3.32
C PRO A 404 -7.82 17.12 2.11
N ALA A 405 -6.50 17.19 1.91
CA ALA A 405 -5.88 17.86 0.77
C ALA A 405 -6.41 17.36 -0.59
N ARG A 406 -6.94 16.13 -0.65
CA ARG A 406 -7.49 15.50 -1.86
C ARG A 406 -8.72 16.22 -2.44
N TYR A 407 -9.48 16.92 -1.60
CA TYR A 407 -10.72 17.58 -2.01
C TYR A 407 -10.76 19.07 -1.63
N LYS A 408 -9.65 19.62 -1.13
CA LYS A 408 -9.46 21.08 -1.05
C LYS A 408 -9.30 21.63 -2.47
N SER A 409 -10.11 22.62 -2.83
CA SER A 409 -10.07 23.26 -4.14
C SER A 409 -10.44 24.75 -4.02
N TYR A 410 -10.15 25.50 -5.08
CA TYR A 410 -10.65 26.86 -5.29
C TYR A 410 -12.05 26.87 -5.95
N ASP A 411 -12.47 25.76 -6.53
CA ASP A 411 -13.78 25.56 -7.16
C ASP A 411 -14.66 24.66 -6.27
N LEU A 412 -15.80 25.20 -5.84
CA LEU A 412 -16.76 24.51 -5.00
C LEU A 412 -17.34 23.25 -5.63
N GLN A 413 -17.63 23.26 -6.93
CA GLN A 413 -18.19 22.09 -7.63
C GLN A 413 -17.14 20.99 -7.75
N ALA A 414 -15.89 21.37 -8.08
CA ALA A 414 -14.78 20.44 -8.12
C ALA A 414 -14.47 19.83 -6.73
N ALA A 415 -14.52 20.65 -5.67
CA ALA A 415 -14.38 20.19 -4.28
C ALA A 415 -15.47 19.17 -3.92
N LYS A 416 -16.74 19.46 -4.24
CA LYS A 416 -17.88 18.55 -3.98
C LYS A 416 -17.70 17.23 -4.72
N ALA A 417 -17.40 17.27 -6.02
CA ALA A 417 -17.21 16.07 -6.82
C ALA A 417 -16.03 15.22 -6.31
N SER A 418 -14.92 15.85 -5.92
CA SER A 418 -13.75 15.17 -5.36
C SER A 418 -14.07 14.55 -3.99
N PHE A 419 -14.80 15.26 -3.13
CA PHE A 419 -15.22 14.76 -1.82
C PHE A 419 -16.13 13.53 -1.94
N VAL A 420 -17.17 13.60 -2.79
CA VAL A 420 -18.12 12.49 -3.00
C VAL A 420 -17.41 11.29 -3.62
N SER A 421 -16.66 11.49 -4.71
CA SER A 421 -15.97 10.40 -5.41
C SER A 421 -14.91 9.71 -4.54
N PHE A 422 -14.13 10.47 -3.76
CA PHE A 422 -13.15 9.90 -2.84
C PHE A 422 -13.81 9.02 -1.79
N ASN A 423 -14.82 9.54 -1.08
CA ASN A 423 -15.48 8.79 0.00
C ASN A 423 -16.26 7.58 -0.55
N ALA A 424 -16.96 7.73 -1.68
CA ALA A 424 -17.64 6.61 -2.33
C ALA A 424 -16.67 5.51 -2.79
N GLY A 425 -15.54 5.89 -3.40
CA GLY A 425 -14.49 4.94 -3.81
C GLY A 425 -13.81 4.25 -2.63
N TYR A 426 -13.56 4.98 -1.54
CA TYR A 426 -13.02 4.43 -0.30
C TYR A 426 -13.96 3.37 0.30
N PHE A 427 -15.26 3.72 0.42
CA PHE A 427 -16.26 2.81 0.96
C PHE A 427 -16.49 1.60 0.04
N LYS A 428 -16.53 1.79 -1.29
CA LYS A 428 -16.61 0.70 -2.27
C LYS A 428 -15.47 -0.31 -2.06
N SER A 429 -14.23 0.16 -1.98
CA SER A 429 -13.05 -0.70 -1.79
C SER A 429 -13.14 -1.48 -0.48
N MET A 430 -13.43 -0.80 0.63
CA MET A 430 -13.56 -1.44 1.95
C MET A 430 -14.70 -2.48 1.99
N TYR A 431 -15.85 -2.15 1.39
CA TYR A 431 -17.00 -3.05 1.39
C TYR A 431 -16.76 -4.32 0.58
N PHE A 432 -16.15 -4.22 -0.60
CA PHE A 432 -15.91 -5.39 -1.44
C PHE A 432 -14.79 -6.30 -0.93
N ASP A 433 -13.88 -5.81 -0.07
CA ASP A 433 -13.01 -6.69 0.71
C ASP A 433 -13.79 -7.46 1.80
N LEU A 434 -14.81 -6.85 2.41
CA LEU A 434 -15.68 -7.52 3.39
C LEU A 434 -16.72 -8.46 2.72
N ALA A 435 -17.14 -8.17 1.50
CA ALA A 435 -18.23 -8.89 0.82
C ALA A 435 -18.02 -10.43 0.77
N PRO A 436 -16.82 -10.98 0.51
CA PRO A 436 -16.59 -12.43 0.53
C PRO A 436 -16.88 -13.09 1.88
N VAL A 437 -16.56 -12.44 3.00
CA VAL A 437 -16.85 -12.98 4.33
C VAL A 437 -18.30 -12.75 4.73
N LEU A 438 -18.91 -11.64 4.28
CA LEU A 438 -20.34 -11.36 4.47
C LEU A 438 -21.23 -12.30 3.63
N ALA A 439 -20.72 -12.85 2.53
CA ALA A 439 -21.42 -13.82 1.69
C ALA A 439 -21.67 -15.15 2.39
N VAL A 440 -20.95 -15.45 3.48
CA VAL A 440 -21.02 -16.69 4.25
C VAL A 440 -21.99 -16.54 5.43
N PRO A 441 -23.21 -17.12 5.37
CA PRO A 441 -24.22 -16.94 6.42
C PRO A 441 -23.78 -17.50 7.78
N LEU A 442 -22.94 -18.55 7.79
CA LEU A 442 -22.44 -19.17 9.01
C LEU A 442 -21.74 -18.16 9.94
N TYR A 443 -20.97 -17.22 9.36
CA TYR A 443 -20.24 -16.21 10.13
C TYR A 443 -21.14 -15.22 10.83
N ARG A 444 -22.35 -15.03 10.30
CA ARG A 444 -23.33 -14.09 10.82
C ARG A 444 -24.19 -14.71 11.91
N MET A 445 -24.44 -16.02 11.80
CA MET A 445 -25.21 -16.78 12.80
C MET A 445 -24.42 -17.04 14.08
N GLN A 446 -23.10 -17.17 13.98
CA GLN A 446 -22.24 -17.43 15.12
C GLN A 446 -21.81 -16.13 15.80
N LYS A 447 -22.48 -15.81 16.91
CA LYS A 447 -22.04 -14.74 17.79
C LYS A 447 -20.74 -15.16 18.48
N PRO A 448 -19.74 -14.25 18.60
CA PRO A 448 -18.54 -14.54 19.36
C PRO A 448 -18.88 -14.98 20.79
N ALA A 449 -18.28 -16.08 21.24
CA ALA A 449 -18.31 -16.45 22.65
C ALA A 449 -17.62 -15.38 23.52
N GLU A 450 -17.94 -15.33 24.80
CA GLU A 450 -17.24 -14.44 25.74
C GLU A 450 -15.73 -14.74 25.79
N PHE A 451 -14.91 -13.71 25.99
CA PHE A 451 -13.46 -13.82 26.07
C PHE A 451 -12.94 -13.15 27.34
N LEU A 452 -12.17 -13.90 28.12
CA LEU A 452 -11.52 -13.41 29.32
C LEU A 452 -10.21 -12.70 28.95
N TYR A 453 -10.25 -11.37 28.98
CA TYR A 453 -9.08 -10.53 28.78
C TYR A 453 -8.12 -10.65 29.97
N ARG A 454 -6.84 -10.34 29.73
CA ARG A 454 -5.87 -10.20 30.82
C ARG A 454 -6.17 -8.94 31.63
N ASP A 455 -5.89 -9.03 32.93
CA ASP A 455 -6.01 -7.89 33.85
C ASP A 455 -4.95 -6.82 33.56
N VAL A 456 -3.72 -7.25 33.21
CA VAL A 456 -2.58 -6.36 32.97
C VAL A 456 -1.85 -6.76 31.68
N TYR A 457 -1.60 -5.76 30.84
CA TYR A 457 -0.76 -5.88 29.65
C TYR A 457 0.62 -5.23 29.88
N SER A 458 1.65 -5.80 29.27
CA SER A 458 3.04 -5.29 29.34
C SER A 458 3.24 -3.97 28.61
N GLN A 459 2.38 -3.69 27.63
CA GLN A 459 2.38 -2.49 26.79
C GLN A 459 0.96 -1.89 26.74
N ASN A 460 0.89 -0.58 26.53
CA ASN A 460 -0.36 0.15 26.32
C ASN A 460 -0.80 0.13 24.84
N TYR A 461 0.15 0.00 23.89
CA TYR A 461 -0.12 0.07 22.45
C TYR A 461 0.39 -1.15 21.69
N THR A 462 -0.16 -1.42 20.51
CA THR A 462 0.25 -2.57 19.68
C THR A 462 1.48 -2.23 18.83
N ASP A 463 2.26 -3.25 18.50
CA ASP A 463 3.47 -3.09 17.69
C ASP A 463 3.13 -2.58 16.28
N GLY A 464 1.99 -2.99 15.73
CA GLY A 464 1.48 -2.51 14.46
C GLY A 464 1.18 -1.01 14.46
N GLU A 465 0.53 -0.49 15.50
CA GLU A 465 0.30 0.95 15.65
C GLU A 465 1.62 1.73 15.78
N ALA A 466 2.60 1.14 16.45
CA ALA A 466 3.94 1.70 16.54
C ALA A 466 4.65 1.75 15.18
N GLU A 467 4.51 0.73 14.34
CA GLU A 467 5.02 0.74 12.97
C GLU A 467 4.30 1.79 12.10
N VAL A 468 2.96 1.91 12.20
CA VAL A 468 2.19 2.93 11.49
C VAL A 468 2.70 4.34 11.82
N LEU A 469 2.89 4.65 13.10
CA LEU A 469 3.41 5.93 13.55
C LEU A 469 4.87 6.14 13.11
N ALA A 470 5.72 5.11 13.18
CA ALA A 470 7.11 5.20 12.74
C ALA A 470 7.20 5.54 11.24
N ASN A 471 6.35 4.94 10.40
CA ASN A 471 6.30 5.20 8.96
C ASN A 471 5.73 6.58 8.58
N ARG A 472 5.11 7.31 9.51
CA ARG A 472 4.72 8.72 9.27
C ARG A 472 5.89 9.69 9.36
N PHE A 473 7.01 9.29 9.96
CA PHE A 473 8.23 10.10 9.92
C PHE A 473 8.95 9.94 8.58
N SER A 474 9.81 10.91 8.24
CA SER A 474 10.77 10.70 7.15
C SER A 474 11.62 9.47 7.44
N PRO A 475 11.84 8.55 6.47
CA PRO A 475 12.67 7.37 6.67
C PRO A 475 14.07 7.69 7.21
N SER A 476 14.60 8.88 6.89
CA SER A 476 15.90 9.37 7.36
C SER A 476 16.04 9.49 8.88
N VAL A 477 14.93 9.60 9.62
CA VAL A 477 14.92 9.68 11.08
C VAL A 477 15.48 8.41 11.71
N PHE A 478 15.12 7.25 11.17
CA PHE A 478 15.47 5.93 11.69
C PHE A 478 16.54 5.20 10.86
N ALA A 479 16.67 5.54 9.57
CA ALA A 479 17.58 4.86 8.65
C ALA A 479 19.05 4.92 9.09
N HIS A 480 19.80 3.91 8.66
CA HIS A 480 21.25 3.87 8.79
C HIS A 480 21.90 4.90 7.83
N GLU A 481 23.03 5.50 8.18
CA GLU A 481 23.66 6.58 7.39
C GLU A 481 24.07 6.14 5.96
N ARG A 482 24.40 4.85 5.83
CA ARG A 482 24.75 4.20 4.56
C ARG A 482 23.55 3.74 3.73
N THR A 483 22.32 3.99 4.16
CA THR A 483 21.13 3.56 3.41
C THR A 483 21.09 4.21 2.02
N ARG A 484 20.89 3.37 0.99
CA ARG A 484 20.70 3.77 -0.42
C ARG A 484 19.39 3.25 -1.03
N THR A 485 18.63 2.46 -0.28
CA THR A 485 17.34 1.88 -0.70
C THR A 485 16.21 2.31 0.23
N GLN A 486 14.97 1.91 -0.07
CA GLN A 486 13.85 2.08 0.83
C GLN A 486 14.07 1.28 2.14
N THR A 487 13.48 1.77 3.23
CA THR A 487 13.73 1.27 4.59
C THR A 487 12.47 0.60 5.13
N ILE A 488 12.62 -0.61 5.68
CA ILE A 488 11.56 -1.32 6.41
C ILE A 488 11.73 -1.00 7.90
N LEU A 489 10.67 -0.53 8.55
CA LEU A 489 10.67 -0.19 9.98
C LEU A 489 9.90 -1.25 10.77
N LYS A 490 10.58 -1.96 11.69
CA LYS A 490 9.91 -2.86 12.64
C LYS A 490 9.90 -2.24 14.02
N ALA A 491 8.75 -2.27 14.67
CA ALA A 491 8.63 -1.84 16.05
C ALA A 491 8.59 -3.05 17.00
N ALA A 492 9.19 -2.91 18.17
CA ALA A 492 9.09 -3.86 19.26
C ALA A 492 9.04 -3.12 20.59
N PRO A 493 8.30 -3.63 21.59
CA PRO A 493 8.19 -2.99 22.89
C PRO A 493 9.56 -2.93 23.59
N ALA A 494 9.90 -1.75 24.12
CA ALA A 494 11.14 -1.54 24.89
C ALA A 494 10.87 -1.22 26.36
N GLY A 495 9.79 -0.51 26.67
CA GLY A 495 9.40 -0.21 28.04
C GLY A 495 8.09 0.56 28.16
N ARG A 496 7.60 0.70 29.39
CA ARG A 496 6.35 1.41 29.71
C ARG A 496 6.56 2.34 30.91
N ARG A 497 6.04 3.57 30.83
CA ARG A 497 6.04 4.58 31.89
C ARG A 497 4.67 5.24 31.95
N GLY A 498 3.82 4.80 32.88
CA GLY A 498 2.45 5.27 32.99
C GLY A 498 1.66 5.02 31.68
N GLY A 499 1.17 6.10 31.08
CA GLY A 499 0.44 6.07 29.81
C GLY A 499 1.34 6.14 28.56
N THR A 500 2.66 6.25 28.71
CA THR A 500 3.60 6.35 27.59
C THR A 500 4.39 5.05 27.43
N ASP A 501 4.42 4.51 26.22
CA ASP A 501 5.28 3.38 25.88
C ASP A 501 6.54 3.88 25.18
N SER A 502 7.65 3.22 25.45
CA SER A 502 8.89 3.30 24.69
C SER A 502 8.98 2.07 23.81
N VAL A 503 9.17 2.26 22.51
CA VAL A 503 9.34 1.20 21.53
C VAL A 503 10.69 1.33 20.85
N SER A 504 11.32 0.19 20.58
CA SER A 504 12.47 0.11 19.70
C SER A 504 11.98 0.03 18.24
N VAL A 505 12.56 0.84 17.37
CA VAL A 505 12.31 0.88 15.93
C VAL A 505 13.59 0.45 15.22
N THR A 506 13.59 -0.74 14.64
CA THR A 506 14.71 -1.25 13.84
C THR A 506 14.44 -1.00 12.37
N ALA A 507 15.31 -0.20 11.75
CA ALA A 507 15.27 0.17 10.34
C ALA A 507 16.17 -0.75 9.52
N TYR A 508 15.60 -1.57 8.64
CA TYR A 508 16.31 -2.47 7.73
C TYR A 508 16.37 -1.90 6.31
N SER A 509 17.55 -1.83 5.72
CA SER A 509 17.75 -1.31 4.37
C SER A 509 19.04 -1.86 3.74
N PHE A 510 19.44 -1.36 2.57
CA PHE A 510 20.68 -1.73 1.91
C PHE A 510 21.54 -0.51 1.58
N ASP A 511 22.85 -0.64 1.72
CA ASP A 511 23.84 0.17 1.01
C ASP A 511 23.95 -0.33 -0.43
N ALA A 512 24.39 0.53 -1.36
CA ALA A 512 24.50 0.23 -2.78
C ALA A 512 25.94 0.48 -3.24
N ILE A 513 26.64 -0.59 -3.59
CA ILE A 513 28.06 -0.55 -3.99
C ILE A 513 28.17 -0.88 -5.48
N ASP A 514 28.73 0.04 -6.26
CA ASP A 514 28.98 -0.20 -7.69
C ASP A 514 30.08 -1.24 -7.89
N ARG A 515 29.80 -2.25 -8.74
CA ARG A 515 30.68 -3.35 -9.13
C ARG A 515 30.73 -3.45 -10.65
N VAL A 516 31.74 -4.15 -11.15
CA VAL A 516 31.87 -4.46 -12.58
C VAL A 516 32.30 -5.92 -12.72
N ASP A 517 31.50 -6.71 -13.44
CA ASP A 517 31.87 -8.07 -13.85
C ASP A 517 32.34 -8.03 -15.31
N TYR A 518 33.35 -8.82 -15.65
CA TYR A 518 33.85 -8.93 -17.03
C TYR A 518 33.38 -10.24 -17.64
N VAL A 519 32.59 -10.16 -18.70
CA VAL A 519 32.03 -11.33 -19.40
C VAL A 519 32.74 -11.51 -20.74
N SER A 520 33.24 -12.71 -20.99
CA SER A 520 33.91 -13.04 -22.24
C SER A 520 32.90 -13.26 -23.37
N VAL A 521 32.94 -12.42 -24.42
CA VAL A 521 32.06 -12.47 -25.60
C VAL A 521 32.91 -12.61 -26.86
N PHE A 522 32.52 -13.51 -27.76
CA PHE A 522 33.23 -13.71 -29.02
C PHE A 522 32.84 -12.63 -30.04
N GLY A 523 33.84 -11.94 -30.58
CA GLY A 523 33.69 -10.90 -31.59
C GLY A 523 33.80 -11.42 -33.02
N GLY A 524 33.21 -10.69 -33.96
CA GLY A 524 33.30 -10.94 -35.40
C GLY A 524 34.71 -10.74 -35.98
N ASP A 525 35.64 -10.22 -35.18
CA ASP A 525 37.08 -10.17 -35.44
C ASP A 525 37.78 -11.51 -35.15
N GLY A 526 37.05 -12.53 -34.68
CA GLY A 526 37.55 -13.87 -34.37
C GLY A 526 38.23 -13.98 -33.01
N ARG A 527 38.07 -13.00 -32.12
CA ARG A 527 38.67 -12.97 -30.78
C ARG A 527 37.61 -12.91 -29.68
N TYR A 528 37.95 -13.40 -28.50
CA TYR A 528 37.17 -13.15 -27.30
C TYR A 528 37.52 -11.78 -26.71
N HIS A 529 36.50 -11.02 -26.35
CA HIS A 529 36.62 -9.72 -25.70
C HIS A 529 35.95 -9.76 -24.33
N SER A 530 36.59 -9.12 -23.34
CA SER A 530 36.03 -8.97 -22.00
C SER A 530 35.11 -7.75 -21.97
N VAL A 531 33.81 -7.98 -22.02
CA VAL A 531 32.79 -6.94 -21.94
C VAL A 531 32.54 -6.60 -20.46
N PRO A 532 32.85 -5.37 -19.99
CA PRO A 532 32.50 -4.94 -18.64
C PRO A 532 31.00 -4.75 -18.51
N VAL A 533 30.41 -5.35 -17.48
CA VAL A 533 29.01 -5.21 -17.11
C VAL A 533 28.93 -4.57 -15.73
N PRO A 534 28.68 -3.25 -15.64
CA PRO A 534 28.50 -2.57 -14.36
C PRO A 534 27.19 -3.01 -13.68
N TRP A 535 27.26 -3.32 -12.40
CA TRP A 535 26.11 -3.75 -11.59
C TRP A 535 26.20 -3.21 -10.16
N VAL A 536 25.10 -3.27 -9.42
CA VAL A 536 25.01 -2.73 -8.05
C VAL A 536 24.86 -3.88 -7.06
N GLU A 537 25.79 -3.98 -6.10
CA GLU A 537 25.71 -4.89 -4.97
C GLU A 537 24.94 -4.23 -3.82
N TYR A 538 23.92 -4.92 -3.32
CA TYR A 538 23.11 -4.46 -2.19
C TYR A 538 23.58 -5.13 -0.90
N VAL A 539 24.19 -4.36 0.01
CA VAL A 539 24.72 -4.86 1.29
C VAL A 539 23.80 -4.45 2.43
N PRO A 540 23.27 -5.40 3.23
CA PRO A 540 22.29 -5.08 4.26
C PRO A 540 22.89 -4.18 5.33
N VAL A 541 22.13 -3.16 5.74
CA VAL A 541 22.46 -2.25 6.82
C VAL A 541 21.23 -2.03 7.68
N GLU A 542 21.42 -1.95 8.99
CA GLU A 542 20.35 -1.76 9.95
C GLU A 542 20.72 -0.75 11.03
N ARG A 543 19.70 -0.12 11.62
CA ARG A 543 19.86 0.78 12.76
C ARG A 543 18.64 0.66 13.67
N THR A 544 18.87 0.47 14.95
CA THR A 544 17.81 0.52 15.97
C THR A 544 17.84 1.87 16.68
N SER A 545 16.67 2.49 16.81
CA SER A 545 16.45 3.73 17.56
C SER A 545 15.23 3.58 18.46
N GLU A 546 15.03 4.48 19.42
CA GLU A 546 13.84 4.46 20.28
C GLU A 546 12.81 5.51 19.87
N MET A 547 11.54 5.23 20.14
CA MET A 547 10.41 6.13 19.91
C MET A 547 9.45 6.04 21.10
N ALA A 548 8.89 7.18 21.52
CA ALA A 548 7.85 7.24 22.53
C ALA A 548 6.48 7.30 21.87
N LEU A 549 5.50 6.60 22.45
CA LEU A 549 4.10 6.56 22.02
C LEU A 549 3.17 6.90 23.18
N LYS A 550 2.15 7.71 22.92
CA LYS A 550 1.12 8.05 23.90
C LYS A 550 -0.22 8.33 23.24
N ARG A 551 -1.31 7.80 23.79
CA ARG A 551 -2.67 8.19 23.44
C ARG A 551 -2.95 9.59 23.96
N VAL A 552 -3.34 10.46 23.04
CA VAL A 552 -3.70 11.86 23.29
C VAL A 552 -5.15 12.16 22.91
N GLY A 553 -5.76 11.28 22.10
CA GLY A 553 -7.13 11.43 21.59
C GLY A 553 -7.29 12.66 20.68
N GLY A 554 -8.54 12.96 20.33
CA GLY A 554 -8.89 14.13 19.52
C GLY A 554 -8.62 13.95 18.03
N SER A 555 -8.86 15.02 17.27
CA SER A 555 -8.65 15.02 15.81
C SER A 555 -7.21 15.40 15.44
N HIS A 556 -6.77 15.03 14.23
CA HIS A 556 -5.45 15.42 13.72
C HIS A 556 -5.29 16.95 13.70
N GLU A 557 -6.34 17.67 13.35
CA GLU A 557 -6.33 19.14 13.29
C GLU A 557 -6.25 19.78 14.68
N GLU A 558 -6.86 19.16 15.70
CA GLU A 558 -6.70 19.58 17.09
C GLU A 558 -5.27 19.35 17.59
N PHE A 559 -4.67 18.22 17.22
CA PHE A 559 -3.28 17.92 17.52
C PHE A 559 -2.32 18.93 16.88
N GLU A 560 -2.48 19.23 15.59
CA GLU A 560 -1.61 20.20 14.89
C GLU A 560 -1.74 21.62 15.45
N ARG A 561 -2.94 22.01 15.91
CA ARG A 561 -3.12 23.28 16.63
C ARG A 561 -2.29 23.31 17.91
N ARG A 562 -2.39 22.27 18.75
CA ARG A 562 -1.62 22.17 20.01
C ARG A 562 -0.12 22.07 19.78
N ARG A 563 0.31 21.40 18.71
CA ARG A 563 1.71 21.36 18.28
C ARG A 563 2.24 22.76 17.96
N SER A 564 1.41 23.58 17.31
CA SER A 564 1.72 24.96 16.92
C SER A 564 1.73 25.93 18.11
N ASP A 565 1.01 25.62 19.20
CA ASP A 565 0.94 26.43 20.44
C ASP A 565 2.25 26.43 21.27
N GLY A 566 3.33 25.80 20.79
CA GLY A 566 4.68 25.89 21.33
C GLY A 566 4.97 24.96 22.51
N ALA A 567 4.08 24.89 23.51
CA ALA A 567 4.33 24.14 24.76
C ALA A 567 4.63 22.64 24.53
N LEU A 568 3.91 22.00 23.60
CA LEU A 568 4.15 20.62 23.20
C LEU A 568 5.49 20.48 22.46
N SER A 569 5.77 21.39 21.53
CA SER A 569 7.00 21.41 20.75
C SER A 569 8.24 21.63 21.63
N ASP A 570 8.15 22.50 22.64
CA ASP A 570 9.21 22.76 23.62
C ASP A 570 9.51 21.53 24.47
N LEU A 571 8.48 20.79 24.89
CA LEU A 571 8.65 19.56 25.64
C LEU A 571 9.31 18.47 24.77
N ILE A 572 8.85 18.30 23.53
CA ILE A 572 9.40 17.31 22.60
C ILE A 572 10.84 17.65 22.20
N ALA A 573 11.18 18.93 22.05
CA ALA A 573 12.52 19.39 21.70
C ALA A 573 13.61 18.93 22.68
N ARG A 574 13.22 18.57 23.92
CA ARG A 574 14.13 17.96 24.91
C ARG A 574 14.60 16.56 24.50
N PHE A 575 13.77 15.83 23.76
CA PHE A 575 13.98 14.42 23.39
C PHE A 575 14.29 14.23 21.90
N SER A 576 13.66 15.03 21.02
CA SER A 576 13.68 14.87 19.57
C SER A 576 13.95 16.19 18.85
N ALA A 577 14.83 16.17 17.86
CA ALA A 577 14.96 17.28 16.90
C ALA A 577 13.98 17.16 15.71
N CYS A 578 13.34 15.99 15.54
CA CYS A 578 12.48 15.68 14.40
C CYS A 578 10.99 15.96 14.66
N GLY A 579 10.65 16.46 15.86
CA GLY A 579 9.28 16.71 16.29
C GLY A 579 8.50 15.43 16.59
N SER A 580 7.17 15.53 16.54
CA SER A 580 6.23 14.42 16.74
C SER A 580 5.46 14.06 15.46
N THR A 581 4.66 13.01 15.53
CA THR A 581 3.63 12.66 14.55
C THR A 581 2.36 12.27 15.29
N PHE A 582 1.25 12.20 14.56
CA PHE A 582 -0.06 11.81 15.08
C PHE A 582 -0.78 10.91 14.09
N ALA A 583 -1.42 9.86 14.59
CA ALA A 583 -2.33 8.98 13.87
C ALA A 583 -3.40 8.51 14.85
N ASP A 584 -4.68 8.64 14.49
CA ASP A 584 -5.74 7.85 15.13
C ASP A 584 -5.77 7.93 16.67
N GLY A 585 -5.61 9.16 17.19
CA GLY A 585 -5.61 9.42 18.64
C GLY A 585 -4.28 9.15 19.34
N LEU A 586 -3.27 8.62 18.63
CA LEU A 586 -1.92 8.36 19.11
C LEU A 586 -0.95 9.44 18.64
N MET A 587 -0.09 9.88 19.55
CA MET A 587 1.09 10.69 19.27
C MET A 587 2.34 9.83 19.40
N ALA A 588 3.31 10.05 18.50
CA ALA A 588 4.65 9.50 18.65
C ALA A 588 5.75 10.54 18.43
N PHE A 589 6.93 10.31 19.00
CA PHE A 589 8.13 11.11 18.75
C PHE A 589 9.41 10.29 18.99
N PRO A 590 10.47 10.44 18.16
CA PRO A 590 11.74 9.75 18.35
C PRO A 590 12.44 10.14 19.66
N LEU A 591 13.08 9.20 20.33
CA LEU A 591 13.92 9.45 21.51
C LEU A 591 15.38 9.49 21.08
N MET A 592 15.88 10.68 20.76
CA MET A 592 17.28 10.90 20.37
C MET A 592 18.15 11.32 21.56
N LYS A 593 17.55 11.88 22.60
CA LYS A 593 18.23 12.40 23.78
C LYS A 593 17.50 11.94 25.05
N GLY A 594 18.10 10.99 25.77
CA GLY A 594 17.54 10.46 27.01
C GLY A 594 16.31 9.59 26.81
N ALA A 595 15.66 9.24 27.91
CA ALA A 595 14.47 8.39 27.96
C ALA A 595 13.29 9.13 28.61
N ILE A 596 12.08 8.63 28.42
CA ILE A 596 10.89 9.16 29.09
C ILE A 596 10.92 8.78 30.58
N ASP A 597 10.80 9.78 31.44
CA ASP A 597 10.61 9.63 32.88
C ASP A 597 9.15 9.93 33.28
N GLU A 598 8.83 9.70 34.55
CA GLU A 598 7.47 9.91 35.09
C GLU A 598 7.06 11.40 35.11
N ASP A 599 8.01 12.34 35.16
CA ASP A 599 7.72 13.77 35.08
C ASP A 599 7.32 14.19 33.67
N ALA A 600 8.03 13.68 32.65
CA ALA A 600 7.69 13.88 31.25
C ALA A 600 6.33 13.25 30.90
N ASP A 601 6.04 12.03 31.38
CA ASP A 601 4.73 11.40 31.18
C ASP A 601 3.60 12.25 31.78
N ARG A 602 3.76 12.73 33.02
CA ARG A 602 2.77 13.60 33.68
C ARG A 602 2.56 14.92 32.94
N LYS A 603 3.64 15.57 32.50
CA LYS A 603 3.55 16.81 31.69
C LYS A 603 2.86 16.58 30.35
N LEU A 604 3.11 15.44 29.69
CA LEU A 604 2.37 15.07 28.49
C LEU A 604 0.88 14.88 28.82
N SER A 605 0.56 14.19 29.91
CA SER A 605 -0.84 14.03 30.34
C SER A 605 -1.51 15.37 30.62
N SER A 606 -0.81 16.31 31.26
CA SER A 606 -1.33 17.65 31.59
C SER A 606 -1.62 18.47 30.33
N LEU A 607 -0.71 18.46 29.35
CA LEU A 607 -0.88 19.15 28.06
C LEU A 607 -2.10 18.67 27.27
N PHE A 608 -2.45 17.39 27.45
CA PHE A 608 -3.60 16.80 26.78
C PHE A 608 -4.87 16.75 27.64
N GLY A 609 -4.82 17.20 28.90
CA GLY A 609 -5.97 17.15 29.82
C GLY A 609 -6.34 15.74 30.29
N LEU A 610 -5.38 14.81 30.26
CA LEU A 610 -5.59 13.38 30.55
C LEU A 610 -5.53 13.05 32.04
N GLU A 611 -5.30 14.05 32.90
CA GLU A 611 -5.09 13.88 34.36
C GLU A 611 -6.35 13.37 35.11
N GLY A 612 -7.54 13.45 34.50
CA GLY A 612 -8.77 12.87 35.04
C GLY A 612 -9.01 11.39 34.70
N ALA A 613 -8.33 10.84 33.69
CA ALA A 613 -8.55 9.46 33.24
C ALA A 613 -7.82 8.41 34.12
N ALA A 614 -6.74 8.81 34.79
CA ALA A 614 -6.00 7.93 35.70
C ALA A 614 -6.81 7.56 36.97
N ALA A 615 -7.72 8.42 37.42
CA ALA A 615 -8.62 8.13 38.54
C ALA A 615 -9.70 7.09 38.16
N GLY A 616 -10.18 7.11 36.92
CA GLY A 616 -11.14 6.12 36.41
C GLY A 616 -10.54 4.72 36.37
N ALA A 617 -9.30 4.57 35.88
CA ALA A 617 -8.61 3.29 35.83
C ALA A 617 -8.41 2.66 37.23
N ALA A 618 -8.14 3.47 38.26
CA ALA A 618 -8.03 2.99 39.64
C ALA A 618 -9.39 2.59 40.25
N VAL A 619 -10.48 3.27 39.88
CA VAL A 619 -11.84 2.93 40.32
C VAL A 619 -12.32 1.64 39.65
N PHE A 620 -12.05 1.45 38.35
CA PHE A 620 -12.38 0.20 37.65
C PHE A 620 -11.56 -1.00 38.14
N ALA A 621 -10.28 -0.80 38.47
CA ALA A 621 -9.48 -1.85 39.12
C ALA A 621 -10.00 -2.20 40.52
N GLY A 622 -10.48 -1.21 41.28
CA GLY A 622 -11.11 -1.43 42.59
C GLY A 622 -12.47 -2.14 42.52
N ILE A 623 -13.27 -1.85 41.50
CA ILE A 623 -14.57 -2.52 41.28
C ILE A 623 -14.35 -3.95 40.79
N ALA A 624 -13.42 -4.19 39.85
CA ALA A 624 -13.09 -5.54 39.37
C ALA A 624 -12.51 -6.43 40.47
N ALA A 625 -11.69 -5.87 41.38
CA ALA A 625 -11.19 -6.61 42.55
C ALA A 625 -12.29 -6.93 43.57
N ALA A 626 -13.31 -6.06 43.70
CA ALA A 626 -14.45 -6.30 44.57
C ALA A 626 -15.43 -7.34 43.99
N GLU A 627 -15.64 -7.33 42.67
CA GLU A 627 -16.46 -8.34 41.96
C GLU A 627 -15.78 -9.71 41.97
N ALA A 628 -14.47 -9.80 41.72
CA ALA A 628 -13.72 -11.06 41.83
C ALA A 628 -13.71 -11.63 43.26
N ALA A 629 -13.73 -10.77 44.28
CA ALA A 629 -13.85 -11.20 45.68
C ALA A 629 -15.26 -11.69 46.01
N ALA A 630 -16.30 -11.09 45.42
CA ALA A 630 -17.68 -11.52 45.56
C ALA A 630 -17.93 -12.87 44.85
N ASP A 631 -17.39 -13.05 43.64
CA ASP A 631 -17.49 -14.31 42.88
C ASP A 631 -16.76 -15.47 43.58
N LEU A 632 -15.65 -15.20 44.26
CA LEU A 632 -14.96 -16.20 45.08
C LEU A 632 -15.77 -16.59 46.31
N LEU A 633 -16.44 -15.64 46.97
CA LEU A 633 -17.34 -15.91 48.09
C LEU A 633 -18.57 -16.70 47.65
N ASP A 634 -19.17 -16.37 46.50
CA ASP A 634 -20.30 -17.11 45.93
C ASP A 634 -19.89 -18.53 45.49
N ALA A 635 -18.66 -18.70 44.98
CA ALA A 635 -18.11 -20.00 44.63
C ALA A 635 -17.76 -20.87 45.86
N GLU A 636 -17.32 -20.26 46.96
CA GLU A 636 -17.12 -20.95 48.25
C GLU A 636 -18.47 -21.33 48.88
N GLU A 637 -19.46 -20.43 48.88
CA GLU A 637 -20.83 -20.75 49.34
C GLU A 637 -21.50 -21.84 48.49
N ALA A 638 -21.23 -21.87 47.17
CA ALA A 638 -21.72 -22.92 46.29
C ALA A 638 -21.08 -24.29 46.57
N LYS A 639 -19.78 -24.32 46.94
CA LYS A 639 -19.07 -25.54 47.34
C LYS A 639 -19.55 -26.09 48.70
N GLU A 640 -19.95 -25.21 49.62
CA GLU A 640 -20.55 -25.64 50.89
C GLU A 640 -21.98 -26.21 50.73
N ARG A 641 -22.69 -25.85 49.65
CA ARG A 641 -24.08 -26.27 49.40
C ARG A 641 -24.24 -27.60 48.68
N ASP A 642 -23.21 -28.15 48.03
CA ASP A 642 -23.29 -29.44 47.34
C ASP A 642 -22.07 -30.34 47.63
N PRO A 643 -22.14 -31.21 48.65
CA PRO A 643 -21.04 -32.10 49.02
C PRO A 643 -20.79 -33.27 48.05
N SER A 644 -21.50 -33.35 46.91
CA SER A 644 -21.54 -34.57 46.09
C SER A 644 -20.54 -34.64 44.92
N GLN A 645 -19.64 -33.67 44.75
CA GLN A 645 -18.63 -33.67 43.68
C GLN A 645 -17.18 -33.49 44.16
N ALA A 646 -16.77 -34.24 45.20
CA ALA A 646 -15.35 -34.43 45.51
C ALA A 646 -14.92 -35.87 45.17
N ALA A 647 -14.13 -36.04 44.11
CA ALA A 647 -13.38 -37.29 43.86
C ALA A 647 -12.04 -37.25 44.65
N PRO A 648 -11.55 -38.39 45.16
CA PRO A 648 -10.59 -38.40 46.27
C PRO A 648 -9.13 -38.34 45.83
N GLU A 649 -8.32 -37.64 46.63
CA GLU A 649 -6.85 -37.79 46.68
C GLU A 649 -6.49 -39.14 47.34
N GLU A 650 -5.75 -39.98 46.63
CA GLU A 650 -5.11 -41.17 47.21
C GLU A 650 -3.78 -40.78 47.88
N THR A 651 -3.71 -41.07 49.18
CA THR A 651 -2.48 -41.17 49.96
C THR A 651 -2.28 -42.64 50.32
N ASP A 652 -1.16 -43.24 49.94
CA ASP A 652 -0.40 -44.12 50.84
C ASP A 652 0.93 -44.58 50.21
N ALA A 653 2.01 -44.37 50.96
CA ALA A 653 3.28 -45.07 50.80
C ALA A 653 3.79 -45.45 52.19
N PRO A 654 4.31 -46.68 52.37
CA PRO A 654 5.43 -46.88 53.30
C PRO A 654 6.60 -47.68 52.67
N PRO A 655 7.77 -47.72 53.34
CA PRO A 655 9.09 -47.66 52.71
C PRO A 655 9.90 -48.99 52.78
N GLU A 656 10.92 -49.15 51.92
CA GLU A 656 12.30 -49.54 52.29
C GLU A 656 13.23 -49.85 51.09
N ALA A 657 14.47 -49.37 51.22
CA ALA A 657 15.78 -49.95 50.85
C ALA A 657 16.14 -50.32 49.39
N ALA A 658 17.27 -49.74 48.94
CA ALA A 658 18.05 -50.08 47.76
C ALA A 658 18.67 -51.50 47.85
N PRO A 659 19.15 -52.07 46.72
CA PRO A 659 20.59 -51.90 46.40
C PRO A 659 20.97 -51.80 44.91
N GLU A 660 22.12 -51.16 44.68
CA GLU A 660 23.24 -51.47 43.77
C GLU A 660 22.99 -52.09 42.36
N GLY A 661 23.57 -51.44 41.33
CA GLY A 661 23.85 -52.06 40.01
C GLY A 661 24.99 -53.10 40.11
N PRO A 662 25.58 -53.63 39.01
CA PRO A 662 25.77 -53.03 37.66
C PRO A 662 25.69 -54.04 36.47
N GLU A 663 26.22 -53.63 35.29
CA GLU A 663 26.65 -54.44 34.12
C GLU A 663 25.55 -54.88 33.10
N ALA A 664 25.67 -54.83 31.77
CA ALA A 664 26.63 -54.30 30.78
C ALA A 664 25.94 -54.39 29.35
N PRO A 665 26.58 -53.99 28.23
CA PRO A 665 26.02 -53.56 26.91
C PRO A 665 25.83 -54.74 25.90
N PRO A 666 25.69 -54.63 24.54
CA PRO A 666 25.97 -53.52 23.59
C PRO A 666 25.03 -53.34 22.36
N GLU A 667 25.39 -52.33 21.52
CA GLU A 667 25.23 -52.22 20.04
C GLU A 667 23.79 -52.30 19.45
N GLU A 668 23.34 -51.57 18.42
CA GLU A 668 23.96 -51.10 17.17
C GLU A 668 22.96 -50.20 16.41
N THR A 669 23.46 -49.32 15.53
CA THR A 669 22.85 -48.74 14.28
C THR A 669 21.57 -47.87 14.38
N ALA A 670 21.62 -46.57 14.11
CA ALA A 670 21.68 -45.87 12.80
C ALA A 670 20.34 -45.84 12.03
N GLU A 671 19.73 -44.65 11.89
CA GLU A 671 19.38 -43.98 10.61
C GLU A 671 18.29 -42.90 10.73
N ALA A 672 18.46 -41.87 9.89
CA ALA A 672 17.48 -40.95 9.30
C ALA A 672 16.83 -39.83 10.16
N GLU A 673 17.48 -38.66 10.13
CA GLU A 673 16.80 -37.35 10.24
C GLU A 673 16.00 -37.09 8.96
N GLU A 674 14.67 -37.11 9.06
CA GLU A 674 13.76 -36.51 8.09
C GLU A 674 13.28 -35.18 8.65
N THR A 675 13.79 -34.08 8.12
CA THR A 675 13.38 -32.71 8.50
C THR A 675 11.94 -32.45 8.07
N ALA A 676 11.01 -32.51 9.03
CA ALA A 676 9.65 -32.05 8.86
C ALA A 676 9.60 -30.51 8.82
N GLN A 677 9.39 -29.94 7.64
CA GLN A 677 9.08 -28.50 7.49
C GLN A 677 7.66 -28.20 7.99
N THR A 678 7.53 -27.19 8.84
CA THR A 678 6.26 -26.75 9.43
C THR A 678 5.32 -26.10 8.40
N PRO A 679 3.99 -26.21 8.55
CA PRO A 679 2.99 -25.70 7.59
C PRO A 679 3.11 -24.21 7.23
N SER A 680 3.67 -23.38 8.13
CA SER A 680 3.93 -21.95 7.92
C SER A 680 4.92 -21.70 6.77
N GLU A 681 5.95 -22.54 6.58
CA GLU A 681 6.91 -22.41 5.47
C GLU A 681 6.28 -22.75 4.10
N LYS A 682 5.25 -23.60 4.07
CA LYS A 682 4.49 -23.90 2.85
C LYS A 682 3.63 -22.69 2.42
N ALA A 683 3.04 -21.97 3.38
CA ALA A 683 2.27 -20.76 3.10
C ALA A 683 3.16 -19.61 2.60
N ALA A 684 4.37 -19.45 3.18
CA ALA A 684 5.34 -18.46 2.75
C ALA A 684 5.86 -18.72 1.32
N LYS A 685 6.21 -19.97 0.98
CA LYS A 685 6.63 -20.33 -0.40
C LYS A 685 5.53 -20.18 -1.44
N ALA A 686 4.27 -20.44 -1.06
CA ALA A 686 3.13 -20.24 -1.94
C ALA A 686 2.88 -18.75 -2.24
N ALA A 687 3.22 -17.85 -1.32
CA ALA A 687 3.14 -16.40 -1.49
C ALA A 687 4.32 -15.83 -2.31
N GLU A 688 5.55 -16.33 -2.13
CA GLU A 688 6.72 -15.92 -2.93
C GLU A 688 6.52 -16.20 -4.44
N THR A 689 5.90 -17.33 -4.78
CA THR A 689 5.62 -17.71 -6.17
C THR A 689 4.58 -16.79 -6.84
N ILE A 690 3.74 -16.09 -6.06
CA ILE A 690 2.70 -15.17 -6.56
C ILE A 690 3.34 -13.84 -7.02
N THR A 691 4.34 -13.34 -6.29
CA THR A 691 5.01 -12.08 -6.62
C THR A 691 5.93 -12.18 -7.83
N GLU A 692 6.52 -13.36 -8.09
CA GLU A 692 7.39 -13.57 -9.26
C GLU A 692 6.63 -13.62 -10.60
N LYS A 693 5.39 -14.14 -10.63
CA LYS A 693 4.63 -14.23 -11.89
C LYS A 693 3.98 -12.91 -12.30
N SER A 694 3.48 -12.13 -11.33
CA SER A 694 2.93 -10.78 -11.60
C SER A 694 4.00 -9.81 -12.16
N ASN A 695 5.25 -9.90 -11.69
CA ASN A 695 6.35 -9.07 -12.19
C ASN A 695 6.92 -9.52 -13.56
N GLN A 696 6.54 -10.70 -14.07
CA GLN A 696 6.95 -11.17 -15.39
C GLN A 696 5.98 -10.78 -16.51
N GLU A 697 4.74 -10.40 -16.19
CA GLU A 697 3.75 -9.97 -17.18
C GLU A 697 3.72 -8.45 -17.44
N GLU A 698 4.54 -7.66 -16.71
CA GLU A 698 4.71 -6.21 -16.90
C GLU A 698 6.09 -5.81 -17.49
N LYS A 699 6.72 -6.70 -18.27
CA LYS A 699 7.93 -6.38 -19.06
C LYS A 699 7.81 -6.70 -20.54
#